data_AF-A0A1I7V4V5-F1
#
_entry.id   AF-A0A1I7V4V5-F1
#
_cell.length_a   1.000
_cell.length_b   1.000
_cell.length_c   1.000
_cell.angle_alpha   90.00
_cell.angle_beta   90.00
_cell.angle_gamma   90.00
#
_symmetry.space_group_name_H-M   'P 1'
#
loop_
_entity.id
_entity.type
_entity.pdbx_description
1 polymer ?
#
loop_
_entity_poly.entity_id
_entity_poly.type
_entity_poly.pdbx_seq_one_letter_code
_entity_poly.pdbx_strand_id
1 'polypeptide(L)'
;MTECDGTEDKNHPPCKTNISSIAPITVIRSKNPDYFNRIEKFCSHLILEDHRSNVCCTENQIQGMTDRLSNAVAILGSCPSCFDNFAKLWCQFTCSPDQSDFMTVVETSGPLKIVERIEFEVSRDFTEGLYDSCKSVWFGNDLSLHMLTTDGKVSYNNFFGFMGKKNPTQNIPVNTDFVHSANEVIKTNKRKFLSNWYIQKIMNLPITPCHKSAGPNLPACGVIDCPSNSYQLLDLSGAERLGKKVFTTAFLKPEWALQICGCIALTVGLVFVLKYSCHRHPTVDGCYMDIGKGSLEIQFEHLCEQYATKVIAHPWKFVLLGLLIAAFCCSGNSKFHSLTNSIDQASSAKGETRQDRKIFFDTFGPTHRIEQVFLTLPPSTGTMFNMPLFEEMFTLVNNIKNLSVVYGTSTIKLDDICYKPLGEKRGCAIMSPTNYFQNNWETFQNAGPANEGDEELDDLHWEHLKYCIKNPLTVSTYSEMSCFGEFGGPIEPSLVFGGGLCFQYYGARTFMITILLNGDEGKCIEWEAEFMKMMSKYKMKNANFTFMTESSIANELQVAVETDKIVSVAACAAVLLWVFTMLGTYHWPEPSLLSALVHHKLLISVSAVMINVISVWCSIGVFSLFDVHATDNAIVVLFFVITCIGINRIFVTIRTFQSNGHCYGLPNISDREINHRITDTMRRSIPIVLTNSLICSTCFFLAGGVPPYVSVSMPAVEVFARHAGLAILFDTAFYLLVILPLFQYDARREMLGKCEIWPWYEISDNTKTDICMQVSEGTLRSPVDWFKIAIAPLLLYRVCRVCTIIVFSFTLACSLFWTLKLEYGFDQTMAFSKESYLTNHFKNMNKVLNTGPQVFFIVQGNIQWHEPKIQNKFCTLAGCDENSMGNKIRSLAYAENYEGNYLHGDVNIWLDSYLQFMHPRGSCCKTDGKHFCEYYRTV
;
A
#
# COMPACT_ATOMS: atom_id res chain seq x y z
N MET A 1 -2.04 9.63 61.26
CA MET A 1 -0.78 8.84 61.16
C MET A 1 0.36 9.82 60.93
N THR A 2 1.58 9.57 61.40
CA THR A 2 2.71 10.50 61.20
C THR A 2 3.93 9.79 60.61
N GLU A 3 4.96 10.54 60.27
CA GLU A 3 6.30 9.98 60.03
C GLU A 3 6.76 9.15 61.23
N CYS A 4 7.54 8.11 60.95
CA CYS A 4 8.16 7.28 61.97
C CYS A 4 9.38 8.03 62.54
N ASP A 5 9.47 8.18 63.87
CA ASP A 5 10.62 8.82 64.52
C ASP A 5 11.93 8.12 64.12
N GLY A 6 12.85 8.85 63.47
CA GLY A 6 14.18 8.37 63.09
C GLY A 6 14.39 8.00 61.61
N THR A 7 13.39 8.17 60.74
CA THR A 7 13.53 7.97 59.28
C THR A 7 13.08 9.20 58.51
N GLU A 8 14.01 9.96 57.91
CA GLU A 8 13.74 11.12 57.05
C GLU A 8 13.46 10.72 55.58
N ASP A 9 12.85 9.55 55.34
CA ASP A 9 12.60 9.06 53.97
C ASP A 9 11.14 9.29 53.55
N LYS A 10 10.97 10.12 52.52
CA LYS A 10 9.68 10.43 51.87
C LYS A 10 8.97 9.21 51.25
N ASN A 11 9.67 8.09 51.07
CA ASN A 11 9.12 6.86 50.50
C ASN A 11 8.62 5.85 51.55
N HIS A 12 8.88 6.08 52.84
CA HIS A 12 8.55 5.13 53.89
C HIS A 12 7.03 5.13 54.23
N PRO A 13 6.40 3.96 54.48
CA PRO A 13 5.04 3.90 55.03
C PRO A 13 4.92 4.65 56.37
N PRO A 14 3.76 5.27 56.67
CA PRO A 14 3.55 6.04 57.88
C PRO A 14 3.48 5.15 59.13
N CYS A 15 3.73 5.74 60.30
CA CYS A 15 3.61 5.06 61.59
C CYS A 15 2.30 5.43 62.31
N LYS A 16 1.80 4.48 63.10
CA LYS A 16 0.61 4.67 63.94
C LYS A 16 0.97 5.45 65.21
N THR A 17 0.46 6.67 65.32
CA THR A 17 0.55 7.47 66.54
C THR A 17 -0.56 7.11 67.53
N ASN A 18 -0.20 6.91 68.79
CA ASN A 18 -1.13 6.57 69.88
C ASN A 18 -1.80 7.80 70.53
N ILE A 19 -1.50 9.02 70.07
CA ILE A 19 -1.97 10.27 70.66
C ILE A 19 -3.26 10.69 69.95
N SER A 20 -4.39 10.69 70.66
CA SER A 20 -5.72 11.10 70.17
C SER A 20 -5.88 12.62 69.99
N SER A 21 -4.79 13.40 70.13
CA SER A 21 -4.81 14.87 70.21
C SER A 21 -3.61 15.52 69.50
N ILE A 22 -3.23 15.04 68.32
CA ILE A 22 -2.35 15.84 67.45
C ILE A 22 -3.26 16.87 66.78
N ALA A 23 -3.12 18.14 67.20
CA ALA A 23 -3.86 19.22 66.57
C ALA A 23 -3.40 19.37 65.11
N PRO A 24 -4.31 19.65 64.17
CA PRO A 24 -3.92 19.87 62.78
C PRO A 24 -2.91 21.01 62.67
N ILE A 25 -1.90 20.81 61.84
CA ILE A 25 -0.84 21.77 61.57
C ILE A 25 -1.45 22.90 60.75
N THR A 26 -1.36 24.12 61.27
CA THR A 26 -1.71 25.32 60.51
C THR A 26 -0.55 25.70 59.59
N VAL A 27 -0.74 25.52 58.29
CA VAL A 27 0.20 25.96 57.24
C VAL A 27 -0.19 27.35 56.76
N ILE A 28 0.75 28.28 56.79
CA ILE A 28 0.57 29.68 56.37
C ILE A 28 1.51 29.96 55.20
N ARG A 29 0.98 30.51 54.10
CA ARG A 29 1.71 30.77 52.84
C ARG A 29 3.02 31.55 53.03
N SER A 30 3.02 32.56 53.91
CA SER A 30 4.20 33.40 54.15
C SER A 30 5.30 32.72 54.97
N LYS A 31 4.97 31.67 55.73
CA LYS A 31 5.94 30.95 56.59
C LYS A 31 6.52 29.73 55.87
N ASN A 32 5.66 28.97 55.19
CA ASN A 32 6.04 27.74 54.49
C ASN A 32 5.53 27.81 53.04
N PRO A 33 6.21 28.58 52.17
CA PRO A 33 5.72 28.84 50.81
C PRO A 33 5.68 27.56 49.97
N ASP A 34 6.71 26.70 50.05
CA ASP A 34 6.79 25.48 49.24
C ASP A 34 5.75 24.43 49.66
N TYR A 35 5.57 24.24 50.97
CA TYR A 35 4.49 23.42 51.52
C TYR A 35 3.13 23.94 51.01
N PHE A 36 2.84 25.23 51.19
CA PHE A 36 1.55 25.79 50.79
C PHE A 36 1.31 25.68 49.27
N ASN A 37 2.33 25.93 48.45
CA ASN A 37 2.26 25.79 46.99
C ASN A 37 1.92 24.35 46.57
N ARG A 38 2.41 23.33 47.27
CA ARG A 38 2.06 21.91 47.02
C ARG A 38 0.60 21.61 47.33
N ILE A 39 0.06 22.17 48.43
CA ILE A 39 -1.38 22.07 48.77
C ILE A 39 -2.22 22.77 47.70
N GLU A 40 -1.88 24.00 47.34
CA GLU A 40 -2.58 24.80 46.33
C GLU A 40 -2.62 24.09 44.96
N LYS A 41 -1.53 23.40 44.61
CA LYS A 41 -1.37 22.73 43.32
C LYS A 41 -2.25 21.47 43.17
N PHE A 42 -2.35 20.62 44.19
CA PHE A 42 -3.01 19.30 44.11
C PHE A 42 -4.21 19.12 45.05
N CYS A 43 -4.21 19.79 46.21
CA CYS A 43 -5.19 19.60 47.29
C CYS A 43 -5.93 20.91 47.63
N SER A 44 -6.34 21.68 46.62
CA SER A 44 -6.96 23.01 46.80
C SER A 44 -8.20 23.00 47.71
N HIS A 45 -8.94 21.90 47.75
CA HIS A 45 -10.12 21.72 48.61
C HIS A 45 -9.81 21.66 50.12
N LEU A 46 -8.54 21.52 50.53
CA LEU A 46 -8.11 21.58 51.93
C LEU A 46 -7.77 23.02 52.39
N ILE A 47 -7.85 24.00 51.49
CA ILE A 47 -7.59 25.41 51.80
C ILE A 47 -8.88 26.02 52.38
N LEU A 48 -8.80 26.55 53.60
CA LEU A 48 -9.93 27.15 54.31
C LEU A 48 -10.04 28.66 54.05
N GLU A 49 -8.90 29.34 53.96
CA GLU A 49 -8.75 30.78 53.67
C GLU A 49 -7.60 30.98 52.66
N ASP A 50 -7.60 32.07 51.89
CA ASP A 50 -6.62 32.33 50.80
C ASP A 50 -5.13 32.20 51.19
N HIS A 51 -4.81 32.22 52.50
CA HIS A 51 -3.45 32.14 53.02
C HIS A 51 -3.25 31.09 54.13
N ARG A 52 -4.27 30.27 54.45
CA ARG A 52 -4.24 29.35 55.60
C ARG A 52 -4.93 28.02 55.31
N SER A 53 -4.27 26.91 55.68
CA SER A 53 -4.83 25.56 55.65
C SER A 53 -4.49 24.81 56.94
N ASN A 54 -5.40 23.96 57.41
CA ASN A 54 -5.19 23.07 58.57
C ASN A 54 -5.10 21.64 58.06
N VAL A 55 -3.95 20.98 58.23
CA VAL A 55 -3.68 19.63 57.71
C VAL A 55 -3.02 18.74 58.76
N CYS A 56 -3.20 17.42 58.65
CA CYS A 56 -2.60 16.43 59.56
C CYS A 56 -1.40 15.67 58.97
N CYS A 57 -0.79 16.19 57.90
CA CYS A 57 0.43 15.64 57.32
C CYS A 57 1.63 16.55 57.60
N THR A 58 2.85 16.02 57.48
CA THR A 58 4.12 16.75 57.54
C THR A 58 4.59 17.18 56.15
N GLU A 59 5.66 17.99 56.09
CA GLU A 59 6.25 18.45 54.83
C GLU A 59 6.78 17.30 53.95
N ASN A 60 7.44 16.28 54.53
CA ASN A 60 7.93 15.15 53.73
C ASN A 60 6.77 14.24 53.26
N GLN A 61 5.73 14.05 54.08
CA GLN A 61 4.53 13.30 53.69
C GLN A 61 3.80 13.95 52.52
N ILE A 62 3.62 15.29 52.55
CA ILE A 62 3.01 15.98 51.41
C ILE A 62 3.93 15.98 50.19
N GLN A 63 5.25 16.08 50.38
CA GLN A 63 6.20 15.96 49.28
C GLN A 63 6.12 14.58 48.63
N GLY A 64 6.17 13.49 49.40
CA GLY A 64 6.05 12.12 48.89
C GLY A 64 4.72 11.86 48.17
N MET A 65 3.61 12.36 48.74
CA MET A 65 2.30 12.25 48.09
C MET A 65 2.25 13.05 46.78
N THR A 66 2.71 14.30 46.78
CA THR A 66 2.65 15.16 45.58
C THR A 66 3.62 14.71 44.49
N ASP A 67 4.78 14.15 44.83
CA ASP A 67 5.70 13.54 43.87
C ASP A 67 5.00 12.34 43.17
N ARG A 68 4.27 11.49 43.90
CA ARG A 68 3.48 10.38 43.32
C ARG A 68 2.29 10.86 42.49
N LEU A 69 1.54 11.84 42.96
CA LEU A 69 0.44 12.45 42.21
C LEU A 69 0.95 13.12 40.92
N SER A 70 2.14 13.72 40.95
CA SER A 70 2.74 14.33 39.75
C SER A 70 3.06 13.32 38.65
N ASN A 71 3.36 12.07 39.03
CA ASN A 71 3.52 10.98 38.06
C ASN A 71 2.16 10.52 37.50
N ALA A 72 1.11 10.48 38.33
CA ALA A 72 -0.24 10.16 37.89
C ALA A 72 -0.83 11.20 36.92
N VAL A 73 -0.35 12.45 36.94
CA VAL A 73 -0.72 13.47 35.94
C VAL A 73 -0.36 13.04 34.52
N ALA A 74 0.72 12.28 34.33
CA ALA A 74 1.07 11.79 33.00
C ALA A 74 -0.04 10.88 32.45
N ILE A 75 -0.71 10.09 33.29
CA ILE A 75 -1.74 9.13 32.86
C ILE A 75 -3.11 9.79 32.80
N LEU A 76 -3.54 10.47 33.86
CA LEU A 76 -4.91 10.99 34.00
C LEU A 76 -5.04 12.49 33.66
N GLY A 77 -3.93 13.16 33.31
CA GLY A 77 -3.90 14.61 33.12
C GLY A 77 -4.61 15.12 31.87
N SER A 78 -4.95 14.24 30.93
CA SER A 78 -5.79 14.56 29.76
C SER A 78 -7.18 15.05 30.17
N CYS A 79 -7.73 14.53 31.28
CA CYS A 79 -9.00 14.96 31.87
C CYS A 79 -8.80 15.57 33.27
N PRO A 80 -8.79 16.91 33.40
CA PRO A 80 -8.57 17.59 34.68
C PRO A 80 -9.56 17.21 35.78
N SER A 81 -10.82 16.92 35.43
CA SER A 81 -11.88 16.57 36.39
C SER A 81 -11.67 15.18 36.99
N CYS A 82 -11.26 14.21 36.17
CA CYS A 82 -10.85 12.88 36.64
C CYS A 82 -9.66 12.99 37.61
N PHE A 83 -8.60 13.71 37.20
CA PHE A 83 -7.41 13.86 38.02
C PHE A 83 -7.70 14.62 39.33
N ASP A 84 -8.58 15.63 39.32
CA ASP A 84 -8.98 16.35 40.54
C ASP A 84 -9.70 15.44 41.55
N ASN A 85 -10.62 14.60 41.09
CA ASN A 85 -11.28 13.61 41.94
C ASN A 85 -10.28 12.59 42.50
N PHE A 86 -9.33 12.13 41.67
CA PHE A 86 -8.26 11.22 42.07
C PHE A 86 -7.34 11.85 43.13
N ALA A 87 -6.94 13.11 42.93
CA ALA A 87 -6.13 13.86 43.88
C ALA A 87 -6.89 14.06 45.21
N LYS A 88 -8.19 14.41 45.17
CA LYS A 88 -9.04 14.55 46.37
C LYS A 88 -9.01 13.31 47.25
N LEU A 89 -9.14 12.11 46.67
CA LEU A 89 -9.09 10.85 47.41
C LEU A 89 -7.80 10.73 48.23
N TRP A 90 -6.65 10.94 47.59
CA TRP A 90 -5.34 10.79 48.23
C TRP A 90 -4.99 11.93 49.18
N CYS A 91 -5.38 13.17 48.85
CA CYS A 91 -5.23 14.31 49.75
C CYS A 91 -5.99 14.09 51.07
N GLN A 92 -7.19 13.52 51.02
CA GLN A 92 -7.96 13.20 52.22
C GLN A 92 -7.37 12.03 52.98
N PHE A 93 -6.94 11.00 52.26
CA PHE A 93 -6.25 9.85 52.85
C PHE A 93 -5.00 10.28 53.63
N THR A 94 -4.19 11.20 53.10
CA THR A 94 -2.90 11.57 53.70
C THR A 94 -2.98 12.75 54.67
N CYS A 95 -3.68 13.83 54.31
CA CYS A 95 -3.54 15.14 54.96
C CYS A 95 -4.80 15.66 55.66
N SER A 96 -5.94 14.95 55.59
CA SER A 96 -7.21 15.44 56.15
C SER A 96 -7.12 15.71 57.66
N PRO A 97 -7.66 16.83 58.16
CA PRO A 97 -7.74 17.08 59.60
C PRO A 97 -8.63 16.06 60.32
N ASP A 98 -9.63 15.52 59.63
CA ASP A 98 -10.62 14.59 60.17
C ASP A 98 -10.31 13.12 59.79
N GLN A 99 -9.04 12.80 59.51
CA GLN A 99 -8.59 11.49 59.04
C GLN A 99 -9.06 10.31 59.93
N SER A 100 -9.23 10.52 61.24
CA SER A 100 -9.70 9.48 62.18
C SER A 100 -11.17 9.10 62.00
N ASP A 101 -11.97 9.94 61.35
CA ASP A 101 -13.41 9.72 61.21
C ASP A 101 -13.72 8.59 60.23
N PHE A 102 -12.93 8.43 59.16
CA PHE A 102 -13.19 7.54 58.03
C PHE A 102 -12.08 6.51 57.77
N MET A 103 -11.06 6.41 58.61
CA MET A 103 -9.92 5.52 58.39
C MET A 103 -9.48 4.75 59.65
N THR A 104 -9.27 3.45 59.49
CA THR A 104 -8.93 2.53 60.58
C THR A 104 -7.64 1.76 60.27
N VAL A 105 -6.64 1.86 61.15
CA VAL A 105 -5.40 1.08 61.02
C VAL A 105 -5.63 -0.34 61.52
N VAL A 106 -5.52 -1.33 60.63
CA VAL A 106 -5.81 -2.74 60.89
C VAL A 106 -4.58 -3.51 61.35
N GLU A 107 -3.45 -3.33 60.65
CA GLU A 107 -2.19 -4.04 60.93
C GLU A 107 -1.00 -3.10 60.99
N THR A 108 -0.12 -3.34 61.96
CA THR A 108 1.15 -2.60 62.13
C THR A 108 2.31 -3.55 62.34
N SER A 109 3.49 -3.21 61.84
CA SER A 109 4.73 -3.99 61.96
C SER A 109 5.80 -3.27 62.77
N GLY A 110 6.64 -4.05 63.46
CA GLY A 110 7.84 -3.59 64.16
C GLY A 110 7.62 -2.74 65.43
N PRO A 111 8.71 -2.37 66.12
CA PRO A 111 8.66 -1.57 67.36
C PRO A 111 8.18 -0.12 67.12
N LEU A 112 8.39 0.40 65.90
CA LEU A 112 7.94 1.73 65.48
C LEU A 112 6.45 1.78 65.09
N LYS A 113 5.74 0.64 65.08
CA LYS A 113 4.33 0.52 64.65
C LYS A 113 4.10 1.10 63.24
N ILE A 114 4.91 0.66 62.29
CA ILE A 114 4.76 0.98 60.87
C ILE A 114 3.43 0.43 60.39
N VAL A 115 2.65 1.22 59.66
CA VAL A 115 1.33 0.81 59.18
C VAL A 115 1.47 -0.05 57.92
N GLU A 116 0.94 -1.28 57.96
CA GLU A 116 1.00 -2.24 56.84
C GLU A 116 -0.34 -2.38 56.13
N ARG A 117 -1.46 -2.38 56.89
CA ARG A 117 -2.81 -2.47 56.33
C ARG A 117 -3.76 -1.47 56.97
N ILE A 118 -4.49 -0.76 56.12
CA ILE A 118 -5.46 0.29 56.47
C ILE A 118 -6.82 -0.07 55.85
N GLU A 119 -7.88 0.15 56.59
CA GLU A 119 -9.25 0.15 56.09
C GLU A 119 -9.69 1.60 55.89
N PHE A 120 -10.12 1.95 54.67
CA PHE A 120 -10.51 3.30 54.28
C PHE A 120 -11.97 3.32 53.83
N GLU A 121 -12.82 3.98 54.62
CA GLU A 121 -14.26 4.06 54.37
C GLU A 121 -14.61 5.28 53.51
N VAL A 122 -15.09 5.02 52.30
CA VAL A 122 -15.42 6.06 51.33
C VAL A 122 -16.88 5.92 50.88
N SER A 123 -17.55 7.05 50.70
CA SER A 123 -18.89 7.09 50.11
C SER A 123 -18.92 6.44 48.73
N ARG A 124 -19.91 5.57 48.51
CA ARG A 124 -20.12 4.91 47.22
C ARG A 124 -20.35 5.91 46.09
N ASP A 125 -21.04 7.01 46.35
CA ASP A 125 -21.30 8.06 45.35
C ASP A 125 -19.99 8.72 44.87
N PHE A 126 -19.04 8.91 45.80
CA PHE A 126 -17.73 9.46 45.48
C PHE A 126 -16.89 8.47 44.66
N THR A 127 -16.87 7.20 45.05
CA THR A 127 -16.06 6.18 44.34
C THR A 127 -16.62 5.81 42.98
N GLU A 128 -17.95 5.69 42.83
CA GLU A 128 -18.61 5.47 41.54
C GLU A 128 -18.39 6.67 40.62
N GLY A 129 -18.59 7.88 41.14
CA GLY A 129 -18.33 9.07 40.36
C GLY A 129 -16.85 9.21 39.95
N LEU A 130 -15.90 8.81 40.81
CA LEU A 130 -14.46 8.87 40.49
C LEU A 130 -14.18 7.95 39.31
N TYR A 131 -14.64 6.70 39.41
CA TYR A 131 -14.53 5.73 38.32
C TYR A 131 -15.19 6.25 37.04
N ASP A 132 -16.42 6.76 37.12
CA ASP A 132 -17.16 7.28 35.96
C ASP A 132 -16.50 8.50 35.33
N SER A 133 -15.84 9.35 36.11
CA SER A 133 -15.11 10.51 35.58
C SER A 133 -13.83 10.10 34.83
N CYS A 134 -13.29 8.91 35.11
CA CYS A 134 -12.02 8.43 34.56
C CYS A 134 -12.16 7.32 33.51
N LYS A 135 -13.31 6.60 33.46
CA LYS A 135 -13.52 5.38 32.65
C LYS A 135 -13.23 5.51 31.16
N SER A 136 -13.37 6.72 30.62
CA SER A 136 -13.19 7.00 29.20
C SER A 136 -11.98 7.88 28.91
N VAL A 137 -11.11 8.13 29.89
CA VAL A 137 -9.95 8.99 29.74
C VAL A 137 -8.84 8.26 29.00
N TRP A 138 -8.31 8.87 27.95
CA TRP A 138 -7.28 8.28 27.10
C TRP A 138 -5.87 8.64 27.57
N PHE A 139 -4.98 7.66 27.44
CA PHE A 139 -3.54 7.83 27.58
C PHE A 139 -2.85 7.17 26.39
N GLY A 140 -2.25 7.98 25.51
CA GLY A 140 -1.75 7.48 24.23
C GLY A 140 -2.91 6.98 23.35
N ASN A 141 -2.91 5.70 23.03
CA ASN A 141 -3.89 5.04 22.18
C ASN A 141 -4.76 3.99 22.91
N ASP A 142 -4.70 3.97 24.24
CA ASP A 142 -5.53 3.11 25.09
C ASP A 142 -6.17 3.91 26.23
N LEU A 143 -7.14 3.30 26.93
CA LEU A 143 -7.74 3.91 28.11
C LEU A 143 -6.74 3.93 29.26
N SER A 144 -6.63 5.09 29.91
CA SER A 144 -5.76 5.32 31.06
C SER A 144 -5.94 4.29 32.18
N LEU A 145 -7.16 3.80 32.36
CA LEU A 145 -7.50 2.80 33.36
C LEU A 145 -6.95 1.41 33.07
N HIS A 146 -6.64 1.05 31.81
CA HIS A 146 -5.98 -0.23 31.55
C HIS A 146 -4.65 -0.33 32.30
N MET A 147 -3.94 0.80 32.47
CA MET A 147 -2.70 0.87 33.26
C MET A 147 -2.92 0.89 34.78
N LEU A 148 -4.13 1.19 35.23
CA LEU A 148 -4.48 1.35 36.65
C LEU A 148 -5.43 0.26 37.16
N THR A 149 -5.42 -0.93 36.55
CA THR A 149 -6.31 -2.05 36.95
C THR A 149 -5.55 -3.34 37.17
N THR A 150 -6.09 -4.19 38.04
CA THR A 150 -5.63 -5.58 38.16
C THR A 150 -6.13 -6.42 36.98
N ASP A 151 -5.27 -7.30 36.48
CA ASP A 151 -5.56 -8.27 35.40
C ASP A 151 -5.93 -7.69 34.02
N GLY A 152 -5.84 -6.37 33.83
CA GLY A 152 -6.09 -5.68 32.56
C GLY A 152 -7.56 -5.56 32.17
N LYS A 153 -8.50 -5.99 33.03
CA LYS A 153 -9.94 -5.76 32.83
C LYS A 153 -10.33 -4.49 33.58
N VAL A 154 -10.70 -3.45 32.83
CA VAL A 154 -11.23 -2.21 33.39
C VAL A 154 -12.57 -2.49 34.06
N SER A 155 -12.56 -2.51 35.38
CA SER A 155 -13.77 -2.62 36.21
C SER A 155 -13.58 -1.81 37.47
N TYR A 156 -14.70 -1.36 38.03
CA TYR A 156 -14.72 -0.63 39.30
C TYR A 156 -13.90 -1.34 40.39
N ASN A 157 -14.12 -2.64 40.60
CA ASN A 157 -13.41 -3.41 41.62
C ASN A 157 -11.91 -3.54 41.35
N ASN A 158 -11.52 -3.76 40.09
CA ASN A 158 -10.11 -3.92 39.72
C ASN A 158 -9.34 -2.60 39.82
N PHE A 159 -9.99 -1.45 39.59
CA PHE A 159 -9.39 -0.13 39.74
C PHE A 159 -9.06 0.18 41.20
N PHE A 160 -10.03 0.01 42.11
CA PHE A 160 -9.79 0.20 43.55
C PHE A 160 -8.89 -0.90 44.13
N GLY A 161 -8.99 -2.14 43.65
CA GLY A 161 -8.11 -3.24 44.02
C GLY A 161 -6.64 -2.99 43.64
N PHE A 162 -6.41 -2.38 42.47
CA PHE A 162 -5.07 -1.95 42.05
C PHE A 162 -4.50 -0.88 42.98
N MET A 163 -5.27 0.18 43.24
CA MET A 163 -4.86 1.28 44.13
C MET A 163 -4.67 0.83 45.59
N GLY A 164 -5.38 -0.22 46.00
CA GLY A 164 -5.34 -0.76 47.37
C GLY A 164 -4.21 -1.74 47.64
N LYS A 165 -3.57 -2.30 46.60
CA LYS A 165 -2.52 -3.32 46.76
C LYS A 165 -1.14 -2.65 46.86
N LYS A 166 -0.43 -2.91 47.96
CA LYS A 166 0.96 -2.51 48.18
C LYS A 166 1.81 -3.03 47.03
N ASN A 167 2.48 -2.10 46.35
CA ASN A 167 3.37 -2.42 45.25
C ASN A 167 4.57 -1.45 45.28
N PRO A 168 5.75 -1.92 45.74
CA PRO A 168 6.95 -1.09 45.82
C PRO A 168 7.40 -0.55 44.46
N THR A 169 7.26 -1.32 43.37
CA THR A 169 7.70 -0.90 42.02
C THR A 169 6.82 0.22 41.45
N GLN A 170 5.56 0.29 41.87
CA GLN A 170 4.61 1.34 41.49
C GLN A 170 4.47 2.43 42.56
N ASN A 171 5.36 2.45 43.56
CA ASN A 171 5.38 3.41 44.66
C ASN A 171 4.07 3.44 45.48
N ILE A 172 3.36 2.32 45.61
CA ILE A 172 2.21 2.16 46.52
C ILE A 172 2.71 1.58 47.85
N PRO A 173 2.81 2.38 48.93
CA PRO A 173 3.59 2.02 50.12
C PRO A 173 2.86 1.10 51.11
N VAL A 174 1.53 1.03 51.08
CA VAL A 174 0.68 0.42 52.12
C VAL A 174 -0.50 -0.30 51.48
N ASN A 175 -0.93 -1.43 52.05
CA ASN A 175 -2.18 -2.07 51.65
C ASN A 175 -3.39 -1.29 52.19
N THR A 176 -4.29 -0.89 51.30
CA THR A 176 -5.50 -0.13 51.63
C THR A 176 -6.74 -0.90 51.17
N ASP A 177 -7.54 -1.33 52.14
CA ASP A 177 -8.83 -1.96 51.93
C ASP A 177 -9.89 -0.86 51.77
N PHE A 178 -10.36 -0.63 50.54
CA PHE A 178 -11.44 0.33 50.27
C PHE A 178 -12.79 -0.27 50.65
N VAL A 179 -13.48 0.35 51.61
CA VAL A 179 -14.83 -0.04 52.04
C VAL A 179 -15.84 0.96 51.47
N HIS A 180 -16.65 0.51 50.53
CA HIS A 180 -17.65 1.33 49.84
C HIS A 180 -19.00 1.26 50.55
N SER A 181 -19.44 2.36 51.18
CA SER A 181 -20.70 2.40 51.94
C SER A 181 -21.63 3.50 51.41
N ALA A 182 -22.94 3.21 51.38
CA ALA A 182 -23.95 4.10 50.78
C ALA A 182 -24.55 5.14 51.74
N ASN A 183 -24.07 5.24 53.00
CA ASN A 183 -24.27 6.32 54.00
C ASN A 183 -23.69 5.84 55.37
N GLU A 184 -23.69 6.72 56.41
CA GLU A 184 -23.10 6.49 57.75
C GLU A 184 -23.25 5.04 58.28
N VAL A 185 -22.12 4.44 58.70
CA VAL A 185 -22.10 3.05 59.18
C VAL A 185 -22.14 3.04 60.71
N ILE A 186 -23.22 2.50 61.29
CA ILE A 186 -23.29 2.22 62.73
C ILE A 186 -22.54 0.91 63.00
N LYS A 187 -21.27 0.97 63.40
CA LYS A 187 -20.51 -0.22 63.83
C LYS A 187 -20.90 -0.61 65.26
N THR A 188 -21.32 -1.86 65.45
CA THR A 188 -21.47 -2.45 66.79
C THR A 188 -20.16 -3.07 67.23
N ASN A 189 -19.60 -2.59 68.34
CA ASN A 189 -18.35 -3.09 68.88
C ASN A 189 -18.58 -4.49 69.50
N LYS A 190 -18.34 -5.58 68.75
CA LYS A 190 -18.32 -6.94 69.30
C LYS A 190 -17.04 -7.16 70.11
N ARG A 191 -16.91 -6.52 71.27
CA ARG A 191 -16.07 -6.96 72.40
C ARG A 191 -16.34 -6.09 73.64
N LYS A 192 -16.87 -6.77 74.67
CA LYS A 192 -17.15 -6.32 76.05
C LYS A 192 -18.24 -5.26 76.22
N PHE A 193 -19.27 -5.67 76.97
CA PHE A 193 -20.27 -4.86 77.65
C PHE A 193 -19.70 -3.53 78.16
N LEU A 194 -19.94 -2.46 77.41
CA LEU A 194 -20.21 -1.08 77.84
C LEU A 194 -20.64 -0.32 76.58
N SER A 195 -21.75 0.39 76.67
CA SER A 195 -22.52 1.02 75.59
C SER A 195 -21.82 2.25 74.98
N ASN A 196 -20.81 2.05 74.14
CA ASN A 196 -20.31 3.12 73.26
C ASN A 196 -20.60 2.74 71.81
N TRP A 197 -21.65 3.36 71.24
CA TRP A 197 -21.84 3.41 69.79
C TRP A 197 -20.96 4.55 69.27
N TYR A 198 -20.04 4.24 68.35
CA TYR A 198 -19.32 5.28 67.60
C TYR A 198 -19.92 5.31 66.19
N ILE A 199 -20.37 6.48 65.77
CA ILE A 199 -20.78 6.72 64.38
C ILE A 199 -19.50 6.99 63.62
N GLN A 200 -19.03 6.00 62.87
CA GLN A 200 -17.90 6.19 61.98
C GLN A 200 -18.43 6.96 60.77
N LYS A 201 -17.92 8.17 60.56
CA LYS A 201 -18.33 9.00 59.43
C LYS A 201 -17.56 8.53 58.21
N ILE A 202 -18.23 8.49 57.06
CA ILE A 202 -17.60 8.12 55.80
C ILE A 202 -16.99 9.35 55.13
N MET A 203 -15.91 9.16 54.35
CA MET A 203 -15.39 10.25 53.52
C MET A 203 -16.44 10.60 52.44
N ASN A 204 -16.99 11.80 52.51
CA ASN A 204 -17.97 12.30 51.55
C ASN A 204 -17.60 13.70 51.05
N LEU A 205 -17.14 13.79 49.81
CA LEU A 205 -16.81 15.05 49.14
C LEU A 205 -17.61 15.22 47.85
N PRO A 206 -17.89 16.46 47.45
CA PRO A 206 -18.53 16.72 46.17
C PRO A 206 -17.61 16.29 45.03
N ILE A 207 -18.18 15.58 44.07
CA ILE A 207 -17.44 15.14 42.89
C ILE A 207 -17.59 16.11 41.73
N THR A 208 -16.51 16.26 40.95
CA THR A 208 -16.55 16.99 39.67
C THR A 208 -16.84 15.99 38.54
N PRO A 209 -18.02 16.02 37.90
CA PRO A 209 -18.27 15.17 36.73
C PRO A 209 -17.39 15.59 35.55
N CYS A 210 -17.12 14.68 34.60
CA CYS A 210 -16.14 14.92 33.54
C CYS A 210 -16.48 16.08 32.59
N HIS A 211 -17.76 16.39 32.38
CA HIS A 211 -18.22 17.49 31.53
C HIS A 211 -18.12 18.88 32.21
N LYS A 212 -17.81 18.92 33.51
CA LYS A 212 -17.68 20.15 34.28
C LYS A 212 -16.20 20.41 34.57
N SER A 213 -15.78 21.66 34.51
CA SER A 213 -14.43 22.05 34.90
C SER A 213 -14.17 21.83 36.41
N ALA A 214 -12.96 21.35 36.73
CA ALA A 214 -12.45 21.18 38.09
C ALA A 214 -12.09 22.50 38.81
N GLY A 215 -11.96 23.61 38.09
CA GLY A 215 -11.59 24.89 38.69
C GLY A 215 -11.55 26.06 37.69
N PRO A 216 -11.49 27.31 38.17
CA PRO A 216 -11.65 28.50 37.33
C PRO A 216 -10.61 28.65 36.21
N ASN A 217 -9.42 28.06 36.38
CA ASN A 217 -8.31 28.11 35.41
C ASN A 217 -8.12 26.79 34.63
N LEU A 218 -9.04 25.82 34.77
CA LEU A 218 -8.95 24.52 34.11
C LEU A 218 -10.10 24.35 33.10
N PRO A 219 -9.85 23.78 31.92
CA PRO A 219 -10.93 23.40 31.01
C PRO A 219 -11.68 22.17 31.52
N ALA A 220 -12.91 21.97 31.02
CA ALA A 220 -13.60 20.69 31.15
C ALA A 220 -12.90 19.62 30.30
N CYS A 221 -13.16 18.33 30.57
CA CYS A 221 -12.55 17.25 29.81
C CYS A 221 -13.00 17.28 28.35
N GLY A 222 -12.11 16.83 27.44
CA GLY A 222 -12.43 16.75 26.02
C GLY A 222 -13.59 15.78 25.75
N VAL A 223 -14.26 15.96 24.61
CA VAL A 223 -15.41 15.12 24.21
C VAL A 223 -15.04 13.64 24.10
N ILE A 224 -13.80 13.34 23.71
CA ILE A 224 -13.28 11.98 23.60
C ILE A 224 -13.06 11.34 24.98
N ASP A 225 -12.58 12.12 25.96
CA ASP A 225 -12.32 11.65 27.32
C ASP A 225 -13.60 11.59 28.19
N CYS A 226 -14.66 12.27 27.76
CA CYS A 226 -15.95 12.34 28.45
C CYS A 226 -17.11 12.33 27.44
N PRO A 227 -17.42 11.17 26.82
CA PRO A 227 -18.51 11.07 25.87
C PRO A 227 -19.85 11.24 26.60
N SER A 228 -20.62 12.26 26.24
CA SER A 228 -21.94 12.56 26.81
C SER A 228 -23.06 11.62 26.33
N ASN A 229 -22.82 10.91 25.21
CA ASN A 229 -23.54 9.72 24.75
C ASN A 229 -22.50 8.72 24.24
N SER A 230 -22.71 7.42 24.47
CA SER A 230 -21.75 6.35 24.16
C SER A 230 -21.38 6.20 22.67
N TYR A 231 -22.03 6.92 21.76
CA TYR A 231 -21.69 6.94 20.34
C TYR A 231 -22.20 8.24 19.71
N GLN A 232 -21.34 9.24 19.58
CA GLN A 232 -21.39 10.18 18.46
C GLN A 232 -20.21 9.88 17.55
N LEU A 233 -20.21 8.65 17.05
CA LEU A 233 -19.47 8.34 15.83
C LEU A 233 -20.12 9.18 14.74
N LEU A 234 -19.33 9.99 14.07
CA LEU A 234 -19.73 10.77 12.90
C LEU A 234 -20.68 9.92 12.04
N ASP A 235 -21.93 10.37 11.85
CA ASP A 235 -22.87 9.68 10.97
C ASP A 235 -22.40 9.84 9.53
N LEU A 236 -21.61 8.86 9.07
CA LEU A 236 -21.07 8.81 7.72
C LEU A 236 -22.09 8.27 6.72
N SER A 237 -23.35 8.02 7.10
CA SER A 237 -24.41 7.51 6.20
C SER A 237 -24.57 8.32 4.91
N GLY A 238 -24.24 9.62 4.95
CA GLY A 238 -24.24 10.53 3.81
C GLY A 238 -22.93 10.62 3.00
N ALA A 239 -21.85 9.93 3.42
CA ALA A 239 -20.56 10.00 2.73
C ALA A 239 -20.62 9.28 1.37
N GLU A 240 -20.46 10.05 0.29
CA GLU A 240 -20.54 9.55 -1.09
C GLU A 240 -19.36 8.62 -1.41
N ARG A 241 -19.64 7.32 -1.60
CA ARG A 241 -18.64 6.34 -2.06
C ARG A 241 -18.30 6.58 -3.54
N LEU A 242 -17.40 7.53 -3.81
CA LEU A 242 -16.96 7.90 -5.16
C LEU A 242 -16.34 6.73 -5.95
N GLY A 243 -15.74 5.75 -5.28
CA GLY A 243 -14.99 4.66 -5.94
C GLY A 243 -15.82 3.54 -6.59
N LYS A 244 -17.09 3.33 -6.18
CA LYS A 244 -17.92 2.20 -6.68
C LYS A 244 -18.99 2.59 -7.70
N LYS A 245 -19.24 3.89 -7.90
CA LYS A 245 -20.45 4.38 -8.60
C LYS A 245 -20.26 4.92 -10.02
N VAL A 246 -19.02 5.06 -10.52
CA VAL A 246 -18.81 5.66 -11.85
C VAL A 246 -19.55 4.89 -12.94
N PHE A 247 -19.51 3.56 -12.97
CA PHE A 247 -20.24 2.78 -13.99
C PHE A 247 -21.67 2.40 -13.60
N THR A 248 -21.93 2.06 -12.32
CA THR A 248 -23.28 1.64 -11.88
C THR A 248 -24.30 2.77 -11.93
N THR A 249 -23.88 4.04 -11.81
CA THR A 249 -24.80 5.19 -11.93
C THR A 249 -24.69 5.95 -13.25
N ALA A 250 -23.54 5.98 -13.93
CA ALA A 250 -23.41 6.75 -15.19
C ALA A 250 -23.99 6.03 -16.42
N PHE A 251 -23.93 4.70 -16.51
CA PHE A 251 -24.49 3.99 -17.69
C PHE A 251 -26.03 3.98 -17.70
N LEU A 252 -26.65 4.10 -16.52
CA LEU A 252 -28.10 4.31 -16.35
C LEU A 252 -28.52 5.78 -16.50
N LYS A 253 -27.58 6.73 -16.63
CA LYS A 253 -27.95 8.09 -17.03
C LYS A 253 -28.47 8.03 -18.47
N PRO A 254 -29.62 8.66 -18.76
CA PRO A 254 -30.23 8.63 -20.08
C PRO A 254 -29.30 9.16 -21.18
N GLU A 255 -28.27 9.94 -20.83
CA GLU A 255 -27.26 10.50 -21.75
C GLU A 255 -26.43 9.44 -22.49
N TRP A 256 -25.96 8.38 -21.83
CA TRP A 256 -25.17 7.32 -22.48
C TRP A 256 -26.02 6.44 -23.38
N ALA A 257 -27.23 6.10 -22.94
CA ALA A 257 -28.22 5.43 -23.79
C ALA A 257 -28.56 6.30 -25.02
N LEU A 258 -28.71 7.62 -24.84
CA LEU A 258 -28.96 8.56 -25.94
C LEU A 258 -27.77 8.67 -26.90
N GLN A 259 -26.53 8.60 -26.42
CA GLN A 259 -25.32 8.59 -27.27
C GLN A 259 -25.20 7.28 -28.06
N ILE A 260 -25.44 6.12 -27.43
CA ILE A 260 -25.42 4.82 -28.12
C ILE A 260 -26.56 4.75 -29.14
N CYS A 261 -27.78 5.12 -28.74
CA CYS A 261 -28.92 5.23 -29.66
C CYS A 261 -28.67 6.27 -30.75
N GLY A 262 -27.96 7.36 -30.44
CA GLY A 262 -27.53 8.38 -31.38
C GLY A 262 -26.58 7.81 -32.42
N CYS A 263 -25.52 7.11 -32.01
CA CYS A 263 -24.59 6.43 -32.91
C CYS A 263 -25.28 5.35 -33.76
N ILE A 264 -26.18 4.56 -33.18
CA ILE A 264 -26.97 3.56 -33.91
C ILE A 264 -27.93 4.25 -34.89
N ALA A 265 -28.61 5.33 -34.50
CA ALA A 265 -29.48 6.09 -35.39
C ALA A 265 -28.71 6.80 -36.51
N LEU A 266 -27.50 7.27 -36.22
CA LEU A 266 -26.62 7.92 -37.20
C LEU A 266 -26.11 6.88 -38.19
N THR A 267 -25.67 5.71 -37.74
CA THR A 267 -25.25 4.61 -38.63
C THR A 267 -26.41 4.06 -39.45
N VAL A 268 -27.58 3.82 -38.85
CA VAL A 268 -28.80 3.40 -39.57
C VAL A 268 -29.26 4.49 -40.54
N GLY A 269 -29.19 5.76 -40.14
CA GLY A 269 -29.50 6.91 -40.97
C GLY A 269 -28.54 7.04 -42.15
N LEU A 270 -27.24 6.82 -41.93
CA LEU A 270 -26.22 6.83 -42.97
C LEU A 270 -26.41 5.66 -43.93
N VAL A 271 -26.67 4.44 -43.42
CA VAL A 271 -27.04 3.28 -44.23
C VAL A 271 -28.33 3.52 -45.02
N PHE A 272 -29.33 4.16 -44.42
CA PHE A 272 -30.60 4.49 -45.07
C PHE A 272 -30.42 5.56 -46.15
N VAL A 273 -29.64 6.63 -45.88
CA VAL A 273 -29.30 7.67 -46.86
C VAL A 273 -28.48 7.09 -48.01
N LEU A 274 -27.52 6.20 -47.73
CA LEU A 274 -26.76 5.48 -48.75
C LEU A 274 -27.69 4.61 -49.61
N LYS A 275 -28.60 3.87 -48.99
CA LYS A 275 -29.55 2.99 -49.70
C LYS A 275 -30.62 3.78 -50.46
N TYR A 276 -31.09 4.90 -49.92
CA TYR A 276 -32.06 5.80 -50.53
C TYR A 276 -31.45 6.56 -51.71
N SER A 277 -30.23 7.08 -51.57
CA SER A 277 -29.49 7.71 -52.68
C SER A 277 -29.22 6.72 -53.81
N CYS A 278 -28.89 5.46 -53.48
CA CYS A 278 -28.70 4.41 -54.47
C CYS A 278 -29.99 4.09 -55.26
N HIS A 279 -31.16 4.14 -54.60
CA HIS A 279 -32.44 3.87 -55.25
C HIS A 279 -32.91 4.98 -56.21
N ARG A 280 -32.33 6.18 -56.10
CA ARG A 280 -32.69 7.37 -56.91
C ARG A 280 -31.92 7.45 -58.24
N HIS A 281 -30.78 6.76 -58.37
CA HIS A 281 -30.00 6.65 -59.61
C HIS A 281 -29.53 5.21 -59.85
N PRO A 282 -30.34 4.34 -60.45
CA PRO A 282 -29.91 2.99 -60.80
C PRO A 282 -29.00 3.04 -62.05
N THR A 283 -27.72 2.68 -61.89
CA THR A 283 -26.87 2.25 -63.02
C THR A 283 -26.89 0.72 -63.15
N VAL A 284 -26.65 0.23 -64.36
CA VAL A 284 -27.07 -1.11 -64.84
C VAL A 284 -26.36 -2.28 -64.15
N ASP A 285 -25.21 -2.08 -63.48
CA ASP A 285 -24.49 -3.15 -62.78
C ASP A 285 -24.20 -2.79 -61.31
N GLY A 286 -25.14 -3.12 -60.41
CA GLY A 286 -24.91 -3.10 -58.96
C GLY A 286 -24.97 -1.74 -58.26
N CYS A 287 -25.33 -1.77 -56.99
CA CYS A 287 -25.46 -0.59 -56.13
C CYS A 287 -24.09 -0.16 -55.58
N TYR A 288 -23.31 0.57 -56.39
CA TYR A 288 -22.16 1.36 -55.92
C TYR A 288 -22.50 2.85 -56.03
N MET A 289 -22.49 3.54 -54.89
CA MET A 289 -22.62 4.99 -54.82
C MET A 289 -21.26 5.62 -55.11
N ASP A 290 -21.06 6.12 -56.33
CA ASP A 290 -19.93 7.00 -56.68
C ASP A 290 -20.18 8.37 -56.03
N ILE A 291 -19.71 8.57 -54.79
CA ILE A 291 -19.79 9.89 -54.13
C ILE A 291 -18.77 10.81 -54.79
N GLY A 292 -19.23 11.53 -55.81
CA GLY A 292 -18.49 12.61 -56.47
C GLY A 292 -17.89 12.20 -57.82
N LYS A 293 -18.53 12.65 -58.91
CA LYS A 293 -17.87 12.73 -60.23
C LYS A 293 -16.64 13.65 -60.10
N GLY A 294 -15.45 13.05 -59.98
CA GLY A 294 -14.18 13.72 -59.67
C GLY A 294 -13.35 13.06 -58.56
N SER A 295 -13.91 12.01 -57.93
CA SER A 295 -13.35 11.02 -57.00
C SER A 295 -11.89 11.21 -56.56
N LEU A 296 -11.72 11.64 -55.31
CA LEU A 296 -10.47 11.61 -54.55
C LEU A 296 -9.79 10.24 -54.63
N GLU A 297 -10.56 9.16 -54.66
CA GLU A 297 -10.08 7.78 -54.77
C GLU A 297 -9.43 7.53 -56.13
N ILE A 298 -10.07 7.91 -57.24
CA ILE A 298 -9.49 7.77 -58.59
C ILE A 298 -8.26 8.66 -58.75
N GLN A 299 -8.28 9.88 -58.21
CA GLN A 299 -7.12 10.76 -58.21
C GLN A 299 -5.96 10.17 -57.41
N PHE A 300 -6.26 9.57 -56.26
CA PHE A 300 -5.27 8.96 -55.39
C PHE A 300 -4.71 7.66 -55.99
N GLU A 301 -5.54 6.85 -56.63
CA GLU A 301 -5.10 5.70 -57.43
C GLU A 301 -4.18 6.15 -58.57
N HIS A 302 -4.51 7.22 -59.27
CA HIS A 302 -3.65 7.75 -60.34
C HIS A 302 -2.30 8.23 -59.81
N LEU A 303 -2.27 8.86 -58.63
CA LEU A 303 -1.01 9.19 -57.94
C LEU A 303 -0.22 7.94 -57.55
N CYS A 304 -0.90 6.89 -57.08
CA CYS A 304 -0.28 5.60 -56.76
C CYS A 304 0.28 4.92 -58.01
N GLU A 305 -0.39 5.03 -59.15
CA GLU A 305 0.07 4.53 -60.45
C GLU A 305 1.33 5.28 -60.92
N GLN A 306 1.35 6.61 -60.80
CA GLN A 306 2.54 7.43 -61.07
C GLN A 306 3.71 7.09 -60.12
N TYR A 307 3.41 6.76 -58.86
CA TYR A 307 4.43 6.30 -57.91
C TYR A 307 4.97 4.92 -58.31
N ALA A 308 4.09 3.96 -58.61
CA ALA A 308 4.46 2.60 -58.99
C ALA A 308 5.35 2.57 -60.25
N THR A 309 5.00 3.35 -61.28
CA THR A 309 5.82 3.45 -62.50
C THR A 309 7.21 4.00 -62.24
N LYS A 310 7.37 4.97 -61.32
CA LYS A 310 8.69 5.48 -60.89
C LYS A 310 9.49 4.43 -60.11
N VAL A 311 8.83 3.70 -59.21
CA VAL A 311 9.45 2.60 -58.44
C VAL A 311 9.97 1.52 -59.37
N ILE A 312 9.17 1.11 -60.36
CA ILE A 312 9.55 0.09 -61.35
C ILE A 312 10.74 0.55 -62.21
N ALA A 313 10.80 1.84 -62.56
CA ALA A 313 11.89 2.39 -63.36
C ALA A 313 13.23 2.45 -62.60
N HIS A 314 13.22 2.69 -61.28
CA HIS A 314 14.43 2.88 -60.48
C HIS A 314 14.36 2.24 -59.08
N PRO A 315 14.18 0.92 -58.95
CA PRO A 315 13.91 0.27 -57.65
C PRO A 315 15.04 0.43 -56.64
N TRP A 316 16.30 0.36 -57.09
CA TRP A 316 17.47 0.46 -56.22
C TRP A 316 17.61 1.83 -55.53
N LYS A 317 17.16 2.92 -56.17
CA LYS A 317 17.21 4.28 -55.59
C LYS A 317 16.27 4.40 -54.39
N PHE A 318 15.09 3.80 -54.46
CA PHE A 318 14.11 3.81 -53.37
C PHE A 318 14.59 2.97 -52.19
N VAL A 319 15.12 1.76 -52.44
CA VAL A 319 15.68 0.90 -51.39
C VAL A 319 16.83 1.60 -50.67
N LEU A 320 17.75 2.23 -51.41
CA LEU A 320 18.87 2.97 -50.84
C LEU A 320 18.38 4.16 -49.99
N LEU A 321 17.38 4.91 -50.45
CA LEU A 321 16.76 5.98 -49.67
C LEU A 321 16.13 5.46 -48.37
N GLY A 322 15.39 4.36 -48.43
CA GLY A 322 14.78 3.72 -47.25
C GLY A 322 15.83 3.28 -46.22
N LEU A 323 16.90 2.63 -46.67
CA LEU A 323 17.99 2.20 -45.79
C LEU A 323 18.77 3.37 -45.18
N LEU A 324 18.95 4.47 -45.91
CA LEU A 324 19.58 5.69 -45.37
C LEU A 324 18.72 6.32 -44.27
N ILE A 325 17.40 6.40 -44.48
CA ILE A 325 16.46 6.90 -43.46
C ILE A 325 16.52 6.00 -42.23
N ALA A 326 16.51 4.68 -42.42
CA ALA A 326 16.61 3.71 -41.33
C ALA A 326 17.92 3.88 -40.53
N ALA A 327 19.06 3.98 -41.22
CA ALA A 327 20.37 4.17 -40.58
C ALA A 327 20.42 5.47 -39.76
N PHE A 328 19.88 6.57 -40.30
CA PHE A 328 19.81 7.85 -39.60
C PHE A 328 18.95 7.75 -38.34
N CYS A 329 17.74 7.20 -38.42
CA CYS A 329 16.85 7.06 -37.27
C CYS A 329 17.41 6.09 -36.21
N CYS A 330 18.00 4.97 -36.62
CA CYS A 330 18.61 4.01 -35.70
C CYS A 330 19.84 4.55 -34.96
N SER A 331 20.52 5.58 -35.48
CA SER A 331 21.67 6.20 -34.79
C SER A 331 21.30 6.77 -33.40
N GLY A 332 20.04 7.17 -33.22
CA GLY A 332 19.50 7.66 -31.95
C GLY A 332 19.46 6.62 -30.82
N ASN A 333 19.58 5.33 -31.15
CA ASN A 333 19.65 4.26 -30.16
C ASN A 333 20.92 4.30 -29.30
N SER A 334 21.95 5.07 -29.71
CA SER A 334 23.14 5.31 -28.90
C SER A 334 22.86 6.01 -27.57
N LYS A 335 21.75 6.76 -27.48
CA LYS A 335 21.27 7.42 -26.25
C LYS A 335 20.21 6.63 -25.49
N PHE A 336 19.87 5.43 -25.97
CA PHE A 336 18.79 4.66 -25.38
C PHE A 336 19.21 4.09 -24.03
N HIS A 337 18.45 4.42 -23.00
CA HIS A 337 18.38 3.70 -21.74
C HIS A 337 16.91 3.34 -21.45
N SER A 338 16.67 2.27 -20.69
CA SER A 338 15.31 1.84 -20.35
C SER A 338 14.85 2.44 -19.02
N LEU A 339 13.54 2.70 -18.90
CA LEU A 339 12.91 3.08 -17.63
C LEU A 339 12.74 1.85 -16.75
N THR A 340 13.57 1.70 -15.74
CA THR A 340 13.58 0.56 -14.81
C THR A 340 12.66 0.74 -13.60
N ASN A 341 12.40 1.98 -13.17
CA ASN A 341 11.61 2.26 -11.97
C ASN A 341 10.11 2.03 -12.18
N SER A 342 9.55 1.03 -11.50
CA SER A 342 8.12 0.64 -11.59
C SER A 342 7.15 1.79 -11.26
N ILE A 343 7.49 2.65 -10.31
CA ILE A 343 6.61 3.75 -9.88
C ILE A 343 6.52 4.84 -10.97
N ASP A 344 7.61 5.09 -11.71
CA ASP A 344 7.64 6.06 -12.81
C ASP A 344 6.84 5.54 -14.02
N GLN A 345 6.67 4.22 -14.14
CA GLN A 345 5.86 3.59 -15.18
C GLN A 345 4.36 3.70 -14.89
N ALA A 346 3.96 3.59 -13.62
CA ALA A 346 2.55 3.52 -13.21
C ALA A 346 1.92 4.88 -12.90
N SER A 347 2.71 5.87 -12.47
CA SER A 347 2.19 7.16 -11.99
C SER A 347 2.82 8.34 -12.72
N SER A 348 1.98 9.28 -13.19
CA SER A 348 2.46 10.52 -13.81
C SER A 348 3.21 11.38 -12.79
N ALA A 349 4.39 11.87 -13.19
CA ALA A 349 5.18 12.81 -12.41
C ALA A 349 4.43 14.12 -12.07
N LYS A 350 3.43 14.50 -12.86
CA LYS A 350 2.60 15.69 -12.62
C LYS A 350 1.32 15.40 -11.82
N GLY A 351 1.02 14.13 -11.54
CA GLY A 351 -0.17 13.74 -10.79
C GLY A 351 -0.12 14.23 -9.34
N GLU A 352 -1.29 14.47 -8.75
CA GLU A 352 -1.47 14.94 -7.37
C GLU A 352 -0.70 14.09 -6.36
N THR A 353 -0.87 12.75 -6.42
CA THR A 353 -0.17 11.80 -5.53
C THR A 353 1.36 11.90 -5.61
N ARG A 354 1.92 12.24 -6.78
CA ARG A 354 3.38 12.42 -6.93
C ARG A 354 3.85 13.75 -6.35
N GLN A 355 3.03 14.80 -6.43
CA GLN A 355 3.31 16.08 -5.80
C GLN A 355 3.28 15.94 -4.28
N ASP A 356 2.27 15.27 -3.73
CA ASP A 356 2.15 15.02 -2.29
C ASP A 356 3.32 14.19 -1.77
N ARG A 357 3.70 13.13 -2.49
CA ARG A 357 4.88 12.32 -2.17
C ARG A 357 6.16 13.16 -2.18
N LYS A 358 6.31 14.03 -3.19
CA LYS A 358 7.49 14.90 -3.28
C LYS A 358 7.56 15.85 -2.09
N ILE A 359 6.45 16.48 -1.72
CA ILE A 359 6.38 17.38 -0.55
C ILE A 359 6.73 16.61 0.73
N PHE A 360 6.25 15.38 0.89
CA PHE A 360 6.60 14.52 2.01
C PHE A 360 8.11 14.23 2.05
N PHE A 361 8.71 13.83 0.93
CA PHE A 361 10.14 13.52 0.84
C PHE A 361 11.03 14.74 1.05
N ASP A 362 10.67 15.90 0.50
CA ASP A 362 11.42 17.14 0.67
C ASP A 362 11.38 17.63 2.14
N THR A 363 10.32 17.28 2.90
CA THR A 363 10.12 17.73 4.29
C THR A 363 10.65 16.74 5.33
N PHE A 364 10.38 15.45 5.15
CA PHE A 364 10.64 14.40 6.15
C PHE A 364 11.71 13.39 5.72
N GLY A 365 12.17 13.46 4.47
CA GLY A 365 13.01 12.44 3.85
C GLY A 365 12.21 11.29 3.24
N PRO A 366 12.89 10.38 2.52
CA PRO A 366 12.25 9.20 1.96
C PRO A 366 11.71 8.28 3.05
N THR A 367 10.66 7.52 2.73
CA THR A 367 10.16 6.46 3.62
C THR A 367 11.22 5.38 3.81
N HIS A 368 11.22 4.78 5.00
CA HIS A 368 12.08 3.64 5.31
C HIS A 368 11.79 2.47 4.37
N ARG A 369 12.84 1.73 4.00
CA ARG A 369 12.73 0.46 3.28
C ARG A 369 12.41 -0.64 4.30
N ILE A 370 11.54 -1.56 3.92
CA ILE A 370 10.95 -2.53 4.85
C ILE A 370 11.35 -3.94 4.42
N GLU A 371 12.00 -4.67 5.31
CA GLU A 371 12.28 -6.09 5.14
C GLU A 371 11.43 -6.88 6.12
N GLN A 372 10.58 -7.75 5.59
CA GLN A 372 9.60 -8.49 6.39
C GLN A 372 9.85 -9.99 6.29
N VAL A 373 9.77 -10.66 7.45
CA VAL A 373 9.79 -12.11 7.56
C VAL A 373 8.59 -12.56 8.38
N PHE A 374 7.77 -13.42 7.80
CA PHE A 374 6.66 -14.08 8.49
C PHE A 374 7.02 -15.51 8.81
N LEU A 375 6.84 -15.90 10.07
CA LEU A 375 7.09 -17.23 10.60
C LEU A 375 5.76 -17.84 11.02
N THR A 376 5.28 -18.84 10.29
CA THR A 376 4.00 -19.50 10.57
C THR A 376 4.23 -20.86 11.23
N LEU A 377 3.56 -21.07 12.36
CA LEU A 377 3.57 -22.33 13.09
C LEU A 377 2.89 -23.45 12.28
N PRO A 378 3.47 -24.66 12.21
CA PRO A 378 2.82 -25.80 11.58
C PRO A 378 1.55 -26.18 12.35
N PRO A 379 0.55 -26.78 11.67
CA PRO A 379 -0.75 -27.08 12.27
C PRO A 379 -0.67 -28.01 13.49
N SER A 380 0.39 -28.82 13.60
CA SER A 380 0.68 -29.75 14.71
C SER A 380 1.08 -29.07 16.02
N THR A 381 1.58 -27.83 15.97
CA THR A 381 2.00 -27.09 17.16
C THR A 381 0.82 -26.30 17.75
N GLY A 382 0.60 -26.48 19.06
CA GLY A 382 -0.61 -26.03 19.75
C GLY A 382 -0.60 -24.58 20.26
N THR A 383 0.55 -24.06 20.68
CA THR A 383 0.64 -22.74 21.34
C THR A 383 1.81 -21.91 20.80
N MET A 384 1.73 -20.58 20.98
CA MET A 384 2.81 -19.64 20.65
C MET A 384 4.03 -19.76 21.60
N PHE A 385 3.81 -20.30 22.80
CA PHE A 385 4.81 -20.48 23.85
C PHE A 385 5.64 -21.73 23.58
N ASN A 386 6.52 -21.64 22.59
CA ASN A 386 7.37 -22.74 22.15
C ASN A 386 8.84 -22.32 22.22
N MET A 387 9.56 -22.87 23.20
CA MET A 387 10.94 -22.49 23.52
C MET A 387 11.91 -22.76 22.33
N PRO A 388 11.93 -23.97 21.72
CA PRO A 388 12.71 -24.23 20.49
C PRO A 388 12.45 -23.29 19.32
N LEU A 389 11.23 -22.72 19.20
CA LEU A 389 10.94 -21.76 18.15
C LEU A 389 11.62 -20.42 18.43
N PHE A 390 11.52 -19.92 19.66
CA PHE A 390 12.15 -18.67 20.06
C PHE A 390 13.68 -18.76 19.93
N GLU A 391 14.29 -19.90 20.28
CA GLU A 391 15.72 -20.14 20.05
C GLU A 391 16.11 -20.00 18.56
N GLU A 392 15.34 -20.62 17.66
CA GLU A 392 15.56 -20.47 16.20
C GLU A 392 15.35 -19.01 15.74
N MET A 393 14.40 -18.28 16.33
CA MET A 393 14.16 -16.86 16.05
C MET A 393 15.32 -15.97 16.49
N PHE A 394 15.82 -16.14 17.72
CA PHE A 394 17.00 -15.39 18.20
C PHE A 394 18.23 -15.68 17.33
N THR A 395 18.42 -16.93 16.95
CA THR A 395 19.50 -17.34 16.04
C THR A 395 19.37 -16.67 14.67
N LEU A 396 18.15 -16.64 14.10
CA LEU A 396 17.88 -15.97 12.84
C LEU A 396 18.18 -14.47 12.92
N VAL A 397 17.68 -13.78 13.96
CA VAL A 397 17.93 -12.34 14.16
C VAL A 397 19.43 -12.04 14.33
N ASN A 398 20.16 -12.88 15.08
CA ASN A 398 21.60 -12.71 15.25
C ASN A 398 22.38 -12.93 13.94
N ASN A 399 21.97 -13.90 13.11
CA ASN A 399 22.56 -14.10 11.78
C ASN A 399 22.31 -12.90 10.86
N ILE A 400 21.11 -12.31 10.91
CA ILE A 400 20.78 -11.09 10.15
C ILE A 400 21.63 -9.90 10.60
N LYS A 401 21.78 -9.70 11.92
CA LYS A 401 22.62 -8.63 12.49
C LYS A 401 24.10 -8.75 12.09
N ASN A 402 24.62 -9.98 12.01
CA ASN A 402 26.01 -10.25 11.66
C ASN A 402 26.28 -10.27 10.15
N LEU A 403 25.26 -10.08 9.31
CA LEU A 403 25.42 -10.02 7.86
C LEU A 403 26.28 -8.81 7.47
N SER A 404 27.33 -9.07 6.68
CA SER A 404 28.25 -8.04 6.20
C SER A 404 28.43 -8.15 4.69
N VAL A 405 28.37 -7.02 3.99
CA VAL A 405 28.48 -6.94 2.53
C VAL A 405 29.61 -6.00 2.13
N VAL A 406 30.39 -6.35 1.10
CA VAL A 406 31.44 -5.48 0.58
C VAL A 406 30.87 -4.59 -0.52
N TYR A 407 30.89 -3.28 -0.32
CA TYR A 407 30.46 -2.29 -1.29
C TYR A 407 31.61 -1.33 -1.63
N GLY A 408 32.13 -1.43 -2.85
CA GLY A 408 33.34 -0.73 -3.25
C GLY A 408 34.54 -1.16 -2.40
N THR A 409 35.04 -0.26 -1.55
CA THR A 409 36.16 -0.51 -0.61
C THR A 409 35.72 -0.67 0.84
N SER A 410 34.44 -0.47 1.16
CA SER A 410 33.91 -0.50 2.52
C SER A 410 33.05 -1.75 2.77
N THR A 411 33.18 -2.35 3.95
CA THR A 411 32.26 -3.39 4.43
C THR A 411 31.09 -2.71 5.14
N ILE A 412 29.88 -3.01 4.70
CA ILE A 412 28.62 -2.51 5.25
C ILE A 412 28.03 -3.59 6.16
N LYS A 413 27.62 -3.19 7.37
CA LYS A 413 26.81 -4.00 8.28
C LYS A 413 25.41 -3.43 8.41
N LEU A 414 24.48 -4.23 8.95
CA LEU A 414 23.11 -3.78 9.23
C LEU A 414 23.10 -2.50 10.10
N ASP A 415 24.00 -2.43 11.09
CA ASP A 415 24.08 -1.31 12.02
C ASP A 415 24.43 0.05 11.36
N ASP A 416 25.01 0.02 10.15
CA ASP A 416 25.38 1.22 9.38
C ASP A 416 24.22 1.77 8.54
N ILE A 417 23.20 0.95 8.24
CA ILE A 417 22.12 1.27 7.28
C ILE A 417 20.72 1.21 7.89
N CYS A 418 20.58 0.60 9.07
CA CYS A 418 19.29 0.46 9.73
C CYS A 418 18.77 1.79 10.30
N TYR A 419 17.46 1.88 10.47
CA TYR A 419 16.83 3.02 11.13
C TYR A 419 17.09 3.02 12.64
N LYS A 420 17.60 4.14 13.17
CA LYS A 420 17.90 4.35 14.61
C LYS A 420 17.21 5.62 15.13
N PRO A 421 16.02 5.51 15.76
CA PRO A 421 15.22 6.67 16.14
C PRO A 421 15.87 7.54 17.23
N LEU A 422 16.65 6.94 18.14
CA LEU A 422 17.34 7.65 19.24
C LEU A 422 18.83 7.93 18.95
N GLY A 423 19.25 7.81 17.68
CA GLY A 423 20.64 7.98 17.24
C GLY A 423 21.52 6.76 17.51
N GLU A 424 22.83 6.91 17.28
CA GLU A 424 23.81 5.81 17.26
C GLU A 424 24.06 5.11 18.60
N LYS A 425 23.59 5.70 19.71
CA LYS A 425 23.76 5.11 21.05
C LYS A 425 22.85 3.90 21.31
N ARG A 426 21.82 3.71 20.47
CA ARG A 426 20.84 2.62 20.57
C ARG A 426 20.92 1.76 19.31
N GLY A 427 20.47 0.51 19.44
CA GLY A 427 20.49 -0.45 18.33
C GLY A 427 19.46 -0.15 17.24
N CYS A 428 19.48 -0.97 16.19
CA CYS A 428 18.55 -0.89 15.07
C CYS A 428 17.08 -1.12 15.48
N ALA A 429 16.17 -0.42 14.80
CA ALA A 429 14.73 -0.64 14.92
C ALA A 429 14.32 -1.97 14.25
N ILE A 430 14.37 -3.07 15.01
CA ILE A 430 13.88 -4.39 14.60
C ILE A 430 12.59 -4.69 15.35
N MET A 431 11.45 -4.72 14.66
CA MET A 431 10.17 -5.07 15.27
C MET A 431 10.01 -6.59 15.23
N SER A 432 10.26 -7.25 16.36
CA SER A 432 10.15 -8.71 16.50
C SER A 432 9.77 -9.10 17.93
N PRO A 433 9.19 -10.31 18.13
CA PRO A 433 8.94 -10.84 19.48
C PRO A 433 10.20 -11.00 20.33
N THR A 434 11.36 -11.24 19.70
CA THR A 434 12.66 -11.34 20.39
C THR A 434 13.09 -10.02 21.03
N ASN A 435 12.57 -8.90 20.55
CA ASN A 435 13.00 -7.58 20.99
C ASN A 435 12.34 -7.14 22.31
N TYR A 436 11.28 -7.82 22.78
CA TYR A 436 10.81 -7.72 24.18
C TYR A 436 11.87 -8.14 25.21
N PHE A 437 12.88 -8.88 24.76
CA PHE A 437 14.05 -9.31 25.52
C PHE A 437 15.34 -8.68 24.96
N GLN A 438 15.24 -7.53 24.29
CA GLN A 438 16.35 -6.78 23.72
C GLN A 438 17.22 -7.60 22.75
N ASN A 439 16.61 -8.57 22.04
CA ASN A 439 17.28 -9.45 21.08
C ASN A 439 18.46 -10.25 21.64
N ASN A 440 18.52 -10.47 22.95
CA ASN A 440 19.52 -11.34 23.57
C ASN A 440 18.84 -12.62 24.10
N TRP A 441 19.54 -13.74 23.94
CA TRP A 441 19.10 -15.04 24.45
C TRP A 441 19.25 -15.15 25.96
N GLU A 442 20.31 -14.56 26.52
CA GLU A 442 20.59 -14.63 27.96
C GLU A 442 19.52 -13.88 28.77
N THR A 443 19.05 -12.74 28.27
CA THR A 443 17.96 -11.96 28.90
C THR A 443 16.64 -12.71 28.84
N PHE A 444 16.39 -13.49 27.79
CA PHE A 444 15.22 -14.36 27.70
C PHE A 444 15.25 -15.48 28.76
N GLN A 445 16.41 -16.13 28.95
CA GLN A 445 16.56 -17.17 29.96
C GLN A 445 16.50 -16.62 31.40
N ASN A 446 17.06 -15.44 31.63
CA ASN A 446 17.17 -14.82 32.95
C ASN A 446 15.94 -13.98 33.35
N ALA A 447 14.82 -14.10 32.64
CA ALA A 447 13.63 -13.26 32.81
C ALA A 447 12.82 -13.46 34.12
N GLY A 448 13.43 -14.02 35.18
CA GLY A 448 12.80 -14.30 36.47
C GLY A 448 13.59 -13.73 37.66
N PRO A 449 12.94 -13.44 38.81
CA PRO A 449 13.64 -12.95 40.00
C PRO A 449 14.58 -14.02 40.55
N ALA A 450 15.76 -13.61 41.04
CA ALA A 450 16.84 -14.50 41.46
C ALA A 450 16.62 -15.24 42.80
N ASN A 451 15.44 -15.13 43.46
CA ASN A 451 15.29 -15.53 44.85
C ASN A 451 14.09 -16.46 45.12
N GLU A 452 14.44 -17.56 45.78
CA GLU A 452 13.65 -18.44 46.66
C GLU A 452 12.66 -19.45 46.03
N GLY A 453 13.17 -20.67 45.81
CA GLY A 453 12.65 -21.84 46.54
C GLY A 453 11.53 -22.68 45.91
N ASP A 454 10.81 -22.21 44.90
CA ASP A 454 9.68 -22.94 44.33
C ASP A 454 9.98 -23.56 42.96
N GLU A 455 9.62 -24.83 42.78
CA GLU A 455 9.84 -25.68 41.59
C GLU A 455 9.01 -25.25 40.33
N GLU A 456 8.42 -24.05 40.32
CA GLU A 456 7.63 -23.48 39.19
C GLU A 456 8.45 -22.49 38.32
N LEU A 457 9.74 -22.76 38.12
CA LEU A 457 10.68 -21.86 37.41
C LEU A 457 10.46 -21.76 35.88
N ASP A 458 9.67 -22.64 35.26
CA ASP A 458 9.63 -22.81 33.80
C ASP A 458 8.80 -21.77 33.02
N ASP A 459 8.00 -20.91 33.68
CA ASP A 459 7.02 -20.03 32.99
C ASP A 459 7.26 -18.52 33.11
N LEU A 460 8.26 -18.06 33.89
CA LEU A 460 8.50 -16.63 34.17
C LEU A 460 8.77 -15.80 32.89
N HIS A 461 9.61 -16.28 31.97
CA HIS A 461 9.85 -15.57 30.71
C HIS A 461 8.57 -15.39 29.87
N TRP A 462 7.62 -16.33 29.94
CA TRP A 462 6.32 -16.19 29.31
C TRP A 462 5.42 -15.21 30.04
N GLU A 463 5.52 -15.08 31.36
CA GLU A 463 4.84 -14.01 32.10
C GLU A 463 5.36 -12.62 31.70
N HIS A 464 6.67 -12.46 31.47
CA HIS A 464 7.26 -11.19 31.00
C HIS A 464 6.71 -10.85 29.62
N LEU A 465 6.71 -11.82 28.70
CA LEU A 465 6.13 -11.66 27.37
C LEU A 465 4.63 -11.31 27.45
N LYS A 466 3.85 -12.02 28.27
CA LYS A 466 2.41 -11.75 28.47
C LYS A 466 2.18 -10.36 29.02
N TYR A 467 3.06 -9.89 29.90
CA TYR A 467 3.00 -8.56 30.50
C TYR A 467 3.32 -7.48 29.48
N CYS A 468 4.39 -7.63 28.69
CA CYS A 468 4.76 -6.66 27.65
C CYS A 468 3.77 -6.60 26.50
N ILE A 469 3.14 -7.73 26.13
CA ILE A 469 2.04 -7.75 25.16
C ILE A 469 0.84 -6.94 25.67
N LYS A 470 0.56 -6.98 26.97
CA LYS A 470 -0.54 -6.21 27.58
C LYS A 470 -0.17 -4.73 27.77
N ASN A 471 1.08 -4.44 28.13
CA ASN A 471 1.56 -3.11 28.48
C ASN A 471 2.89 -2.82 27.77
N PRO A 472 2.88 -2.52 26.45
CA PRO A 472 4.11 -2.32 25.67
C PRO A 472 4.89 -1.06 26.05
N LEU A 473 4.23 -0.11 26.74
CA LEU A 473 4.82 1.16 27.18
C LEU A 473 5.59 1.05 28.52
N THR A 474 5.64 -0.13 29.14
CA THR A 474 6.26 -0.29 30.46
C THR A 474 7.79 -0.32 30.40
N VAL A 475 8.41 0.53 31.23
CA VAL A 475 9.87 0.73 31.29
C VAL A 475 10.58 -0.33 32.15
N SER A 476 9.92 -0.89 33.16
CA SER A 476 10.46 -1.98 33.99
C SER A 476 9.34 -2.90 34.46
N THR A 477 9.58 -4.21 34.37
CA THR A 477 8.68 -5.27 34.81
C THR A 477 9.15 -5.85 36.16
N TYR A 478 8.47 -6.88 36.65
CA TYR A 478 8.87 -7.61 37.86
C TYR A 478 10.26 -8.28 37.73
N SER A 479 10.75 -8.47 36.50
CA SER A 479 12.07 -9.04 36.20
C SER A 479 13.16 -7.98 36.00
N GLU A 480 12.90 -6.73 36.40
CA GLU A 480 13.82 -5.58 36.26
C GLU A 480 14.20 -5.28 34.78
N MET A 481 13.42 -5.78 33.83
CA MET A 481 13.64 -5.58 32.40
C MET A 481 12.60 -4.65 31.77
N SER A 482 13.00 -3.93 30.72
CA SER A 482 12.09 -3.08 29.96
C SER A 482 11.30 -3.87 28.91
N CYS A 483 10.06 -3.45 28.62
CA CYS A 483 9.32 -3.93 27.45
C CYS A 483 9.75 -3.22 26.14
N PHE A 484 10.63 -2.22 26.24
CA PHE A 484 11.18 -1.52 25.09
C PHE A 484 12.20 -2.38 24.35
N GLY A 485 12.20 -2.23 23.03
CA GLY A 485 13.23 -2.84 22.20
C GLY A 485 14.61 -2.23 22.45
N GLU A 486 15.64 -2.88 21.93
CA GLU A 486 17.03 -2.43 21.94
C GLU A 486 17.23 -0.99 21.39
N PHE A 487 16.36 -0.58 20.44
CA PHE A 487 16.33 0.76 19.86
C PHE A 487 15.73 1.83 20.81
N GLY A 488 15.14 1.42 21.94
CA GLY A 488 14.62 2.28 23.00
C GLY A 488 13.19 2.79 22.79
N GLY A 489 12.39 2.13 21.94
CA GLY A 489 10.97 2.42 21.78
C GLY A 489 10.08 1.20 22.05
N PRO A 490 8.75 1.40 22.18
CA PRO A 490 7.80 0.33 22.41
C PRO A 490 7.61 -0.53 21.17
N ILE A 491 7.23 -1.79 21.39
CA ILE A 491 6.92 -2.76 20.33
C ILE A 491 5.42 -3.01 20.38
N GLU A 492 4.73 -2.66 19.30
CA GLU A 492 3.29 -2.83 19.20
C GLU A 492 2.94 -4.30 18.88
N PRO A 493 2.13 -4.99 19.70
CA PRO A 493 1.82 -6.41 19.51
C PRO A 493 1.21 -6.74 18.15
N SER A 494 0.42 -5.83 17.58
CA SER A 494 -0.21 -6.00 16.26
C SER A 494 0.79 -6.03 15.10
N LEU A 495 2.01 -5.49 15.28
CA LEU A 495 3.08 -5.49 14.29
C LEU A 495 3.98 -6.74 14.36
N VAL A 496 3.92 -7.51 15.46
CA VAL A 496 4.78 -8.67 15.70
C VAL A 496 4.04 -10.01 15.81
N PHE A 497 2.74 -9.99 16.11
CA PHE A 497 1.88 -11.18 16.21
C PHE A 497 0.70 -11.08 15.26
N GLY A 498 0.48 -12.13 14.47
CA GLY A 498 -0.61 -12.19 13.50
C GLY A 498 -1.51 -13.42 13.62
N GLY A 499 -2.74 -13.27 13.14
CA GLY A 499 -3.76 -14.34 13.13
C GLY A 499 -4.56 -14.53 14.44
N GLY A 500 -4.47 -13.58 15.39
CA GLY A 500 -5.34 -13.50 16.57
C GLY A 500 -6.41 -12.42 16.42
N LEU A 501 -7.60 -12.65 16.98
CA LEU A 501 -8.61 -11.60 17.17
C LEU A 501 -8.04 -10.51 18.09
N CYS A 502 -8.44 -9.25 17.87
CA CYS A 502 -8.13 -8.15 18.78
C CYS A 502 -8.34 -8.61 20.24
N PHE A 503 -7.39 -8.30 21.11
CA PHE A 503 -7.38 -8.62 22.55
C PHE A 503 -6.84 -10.01 22.98
N GLN A 504 -6.59 -10.97 22.07
CA GLN A 504 -6.00 -12.27 22.45
C GLN A 504 -4.82 -12.68 21.56
N TYR A 505 -3.71 -11.93 21.67
CA TYR A 505 -2.45 -12.25 20.99
C TYR A 505 -1.84 -13.59 21.43
N TYR A 506 -2.27 -14.16 22.57
CA TYR A 506 -1.81 -15.46 23.08
C TYR A 506 -2.13 -16.65 22.16
N GLY A 507 -3.10 -16.50 21.26
CA GLY A 507 -3.46 -17.48 20.24
C GLY A 507 -2.78 -17.27 18.89
N ALA A 508 -1.83 -16.33 18.77
CA ALA A 508 -1.19 -16.01 17.50
C ALA A 508 -0.44 -17.22 16.93
N ARG A 509 -0.62 -17.47 15.63
CA ARG A 509 0.05 -18.57 14.91
C ARG A 509 1.15 -18.10 13.97
N THR A 510 1.23 -16.80 13.73
CA THR A 510 2.26 -16.21 12.88
C THR A 510 3.01 -15.13 13.63
N PHE A 511 4.33 -15.19 13.60
CA PHE A 511 5.22 -14.17 14.13
C PHE A 511 5.79 -13.36 12.98
N MET A 512 5.93 -12.06 13.20
CA MET A 512 6.39 -11.12 12.19
C MET A 512 7.68 -10.45 12.68
N ILE A 513 8.69 -10.44 11.82
CA ILE A 513 9.95 -9.73 12.02
C ILE A 513 10.01 -8.67 10.93
N THR A 514 10.00 -7.40 11.33
CA THR A 514 10.13 -6.27 10.41
C THR A 514 11.40 -5.50 10.74
N ILE A 515 12.25 -5.32 9.74
CA ILE A 515 13.47 -4.53 9.80
C ILE A 515 13.23 -3.27 8.97
N LEU A 516 13.74 -2.13 9.46
CA LEU A 516 13.62 -0.84 8.80
C LEU A 516 15.01 -0.34 8.41
N LEU A 517 15.23 -0.06 7.12
CA LEU A 517 16.44 0.56 6.61
C LEU A 517 16.22 2.03 6.25
N ASN A 518 17.22 2.85 6.54
CA ASN A 518 17.22 4.29 6.27
C ASN A 518 18.57 4.78 5.69
N GLY A 519 19.42 3.85 5.23
CA GLY A 519 20.71 4.15 4.62
C GLY A 519 20.62 4.61 3.16
N ASP A 520 21.78 4.85 2.56
CA ASP A 520 21.90 5.14 1.12
C ASP A 520 21.32 4.00 0.27
N GLU A 521 20.58 4.34 -0.79
CA GLU A 521 19.79 3.37 -1.56
C GLU A 521 20.67 2.28 -2.17
N GLY A 522 21.80 2.66 -2.76
CA GLY A 522 22.74 1.69 -3.36
C GLY A 522 23.34 0.72 -2.32
N LYS A 523 23.58 1.20 -1.10
CA LYS A 523 24.07 0.37 0.01
C LYS A 523 23.02 -0.60 0.53
N CYS A 524 21.77 -0.13 0.64
CA CYS A 524 20.65 -0.96 1.09
C CYS A 524 20.34 -2.08 0.10
N ILE A 525 20.31 -1.79 -1.21
CA ILE A 525 20.02 -2.79 -2.25
C ILE A 525 21.04 -3.95 -2.22
N GLU A 526 22.33 -3.64 -2.03
CA GLU A 526 23.38 -4.66 -1.97
C GLU A 526 23.31 -5.50 -0.69
N TRP A 527 22.94 -4.88 0.44
CA TRP A 527 22.66 -5.61 1.68
C TRP A 527 21.42 -6.50 1.55
N GLU A 528 20.34 -5.99 0.95
CA GLU A 528 19.10 -6.74 0.66
C GLU A 528 19.38 -7.95 -0.25
N ALA A 529 20.29 -7.82 -1.23
CA ALA A 529 20.68 -8.92 -2.11
C ALA A 529 21.32 -10.09 -1.36
N GLU A 530 22.28 -9.82 -0.47
CA GLU A 530 22.87 -10.87 0.37
C GLU A 530 21.90 -11.40 1.42
N PHE A 531 21.00 -10.56 1.95
CA PHE A 531 19.92 -11.00 2.83
C PHE A 531 18.99 -12.01 2.14
N MET A 532 18.54 -11.74 0.92
CA MET A 532 17.72 -12.68 0.13
C MET A 532 18.46 -14.00 -0.15
N LYS A 533 19.76 -13.93 -0.44
CA LYS A 533 20.61 -15.11 -0.66
C LYS A 533 20.80 -15.94 0.61
N MET A 534 20.85 -15.32 1.78
CA MET A 534 20.85 -16.01 3.06
C MET A 534 19.49 -16.68 3.31
N MET A 535 18.40 -15.92 3.16
CA MET A 535 17.03 -16.39 3.45
C MET A 535 16.59 -17.52 2.51
N SER A 536 16.97 -17.49 1.23
CA SER A 536 16.66 -18.57 0.28
C SER A 536 17.33 -19.90 0.61
N LYS A 537 18.48 -19.88 1.30
CA LYS A 537 19.21 -21.09 1.75
C LYS A 537 18.81 -21.53 3.15
N TYR A 538 18.23 -20.63 3.94
CA TYR A 538 17.86 -20.90 5.32
C TYR A 538 16.68 -21.87 5.40
N LYS A 539 16.70 -22.76 6.39
CA LYS A 539 15.60 -23.69 6.67
C LYS A 539 15.37 -23.76 8.18
N MET A 540 14.12 -23.57 8.60
CA MET A 540 13.70 -23.71 10.00
C MET A 540 13.10 -25.11 10.23
N LYS A 541 13.27 -25.66 11.43
CA LYS A 541 12.69 -26.99 11.76
C LYS A 541 11.29 -26.85 12.36
N ASN A 542 11.08 -25.77 13.13
CA ASN A 542 9.87 -25.58 13.94
C ASN A 542 8.84 -24.63 13.32
N ALA A 543 9.16 -23.98 12.21
CA ALA A 543 8.26 -23.07 11.50
C ALA A 543 8.48 -23.06 9.99
N ASN A 544 7.45 -22.69 9.25
CA ASN A 544 7.58 -22.31 7.84
C ASN A 544 7.72 -20.80 7.78
N PHE A 545 8.59 -20.29 6.90
CA PHE A 545 8.77 -18.85 6.75
C PHE A 545 8.56 -18.36 5.32
N THR A 546 8.16 -17.10 5.21
CA THR A 546 8.15 -16.33 3.96
C THR A 546 8.81 -15.00 4.22
N PHE A 547 9.49 -14.44 3.23
CA PHE A 547 10.23 -13.19 3.37
C PHE A 547 10.04 -12.28 2.16
N MET A 548 10.29 -10.99 2.36
CA MET A 548 10.28 -9.95 1.35
C MET A 548 11.31 -8.87 1.71
N THR A 549 11.96 -8.32 0.69
CA THR A 549 12.71 -7.06 0.78
C THR A 549 12.10 -6.04 -0.17
N GLU A 550 12.37 -4.76 0.03
CA GLU A 550 11.87 -3.71 -0.88
C GLU A 550 12.38 -3.92 -2.32
N SER A 551 13.65 -4.34 -2.51
CA SER A 551 14.21 -4.63 -3.84
C SER A 551 13.67 -5.91 -4.48
N SER A 552 13.14 -6.86 -3.69
CA SER A 552 12.71 -8.17 -4.19
C SER A 552 11.59 -8.07 -5.23
N ILE A 553 10.69 -7.09 -5.08
CA ILE A 553 9.58 -6.83 -5.99
C ILE A 553 10.09 -6.45 -7.39
N ALA A 554 11.08 -5.55 -7.45
CA ALA A 554 11.68 -5.12 -8.71
C ALA A 554 12.45 -6.26 -9.38
N ASN A 555 13.22 -7.03 -8.59
CA ASN A 555 13.99 -8.15 -9.09
C ASN A 555 13.11 -9.27 -9.67
N GLU A 556 12.07 -9.68 -8.94
CA GLU A 556 11.14 -10.72 -9.42
C GLU A 556 10.35 -10.27 -10.65
N LEU A 557 10.00 -8.99 -10.73
CA LEU A 557 9.37 -8.44 -11.93
C LEU A 557 10.32 -8.51 -13.13
N GLN A 558 11.59 -8.14 -12.96
CA GLN A 558 12.58 -8.20 -14.04
C GLN A 558 12.81 -9.62 -14.55
N VAL A 559 12.83 -10.62 -13.67
CA VAL A 559 12.93 -12.04 -14.08
C VAL A 559 11.76 -12.43 -14.99
N ALA A 560 10.53 -12.01 -14.66
CA ALA A 560 9.37 -12.25 -15.51
C ALA A 560 9.52 -11.60 -16.90
N VAL A 561 10.01 -10.35 -16.94
CA VAL A 561 10.28 -9.64 -18.20
C VAL A 561 11.29 -10.39 -19.08
N GLU A 562 12.36 -10.92 -18.49
CA GLU A 562 13.37 -11.69 -19.22
C GLU A 562 12.80 -12.98 -19.81
N THR A 563 11.93 -13.67 -19.07
CA THR A 563 11.22 -14.84 -19.61
C THR A 563 10.29 -14.48 -20.76
N ASP A 564 9.56 -13.35 -20.66
CA ASP A 564 8.65 -12.88 -21.71
C ASP A 564 9.39 -12.44 -22.99
N LYS A 565 10.61 -11.88 -22.86
CA LYS A 565 11.48 -11.57 -24.00
C LYS A 565 11.77 -12.84 -24.83
N ILE A 566 12.11 -13.94 -24.18
CA ILE A 566 12.40 -15.22 -24.85
C ILE A 566 11.15 -15.78 -25.55
N VAL A 567 10.00 -15.78 -24.86
CA VAL A 567 8.73 -16.27 -25.41
C VAL A 567 8.33 -15.45 -26.64
N SER A 568 8.52 -14.13 -26.61
CA SER A 568 8.17 -13.25 -27.73
C SER A 568 9.06 -13.47 -28.95
N VAL A 569 10.35 -13.73 -28.76
CA VAL A 569 11.25 -14.12 -29.87
C VAL A 569 10.79 -15.44 -30.49
N ALA A 570 10.43 -16.44 -29.67
CA ALA A 570 9.91 -17.71 -30.16
C ALA A 570 8.58 -17.53 -30.92
N ALA A 571 7.67 -16.68 -30.42
CA ALA A 571 6.43 -16.35 -31.10
C ALA A 571 6.69 -15.66 -32.45
N CYS A 572 7.64 -14.73 -32.53
CA CYS A 572 8.02 -14.10 -33.80
C CYS A 572 8.59 -15.12 -34.80
N ALA A 573 9.40 -16.07 -34.35
CA ALA A 573 9.91 -17.16 -35.19
C ALA A 573 8.78 -18.08 -35.69
N ALA A 574 7.80 -18.40 -34.84
CA ALA A 574 6.63 -19.18 -35.23
C ALA A 574 5.76 -18.44 -36.25
N VAL A 575 5.54 -17.13 -36.04
CA VAL A 575 4.82 -16.28 -37.01
C VAL A 575 5.58 -16.21 -38.33
N LEU A 576 6.90 -16.06 -38.31
CA LEU A 576 7.74 -16.09 -39.52
C LEU A 576 7.56 -17.38 -40.31
N LEU A 577 7.61 -18.53 -39.62
CA LEU A 577 7.39 -19.84 -40.23
C LEU A 577 5.97 -19.95 -40.83
N TRP A 578 4.97 -19.45 -40.11
CA TRP A 578 3.59 -19.38 -40.59
C TRP A 578 3.43 -18.47 -41.83
N VAL A 579 4.01 -17.28 -41.83
CA VAL A 579 3.98 -16.34 -42.97
C VAL A 579 4.62 -16.97 -44.20
N PHE A 580 5.80 -17.56 -44.03
CA PHE A 580 6.51 -18.27 -45.09
C PHE A 580 5.65 -19.38 -45.72
N THR A 581 4.99 -20.20 -44.90
CA THR A 581 4.17 -21.31 -45.38
C THR A 581 2.87 -20.85 -46.06
N MET A 582 2.24 -19.77 -45.59
CA MET A 582 0.94 -19.31 -46.08
C MET A 582 1.00 -18.36 -47.29
N LEU A 583 2.12 -17.65 -47.50
CA LEU A 583 2.30 -16.77 -48.66
C LEU A 583 2.61 -17.54 -49.96
N GLY A 584 3.23 -18.71 -49.85
CA GLY A 584 3.48 -19.60 -50.98
C GLY A 584 2.19 -20.21 -51.53
N THR A 585 2.11 -20.38 -52.85
CA THR A 585 1.03 -21.17 -53.46
C THR A 585 1.37 -22.66 -53.36
N TYR A 586 0.45 -23.49 -52.87
CA TYR A 586 0.60 -24.96 -52.77
C TYR A 586 0.48 -25.68 -54.12
N HIS A 587 1.06 -25.12 -55.18
CA HIS A 587 1.08 -25.72 -56.49
C HIS A 587 2.45 -26.33 -56.75
N TRP A 588 2.49 -27.62 -57.07
CA TRP A 588 3.70 -28.37 -57.38
C TRP A 588 3.67 -28.71 -58.88
N PRO A 589 4.11 -27.78 -59.75
CA PRO A 589 3.96 -27.95 -61.19
C PRO A 589 4.91 -29.04 -61.75
N GLU A 590 6.02 -29.34 -61.07
CA GLU A 590 6.89 -30.47 -61.37
C GLU A 590 7.21 -31.27 -60.09
N PRO A 591 7.53 -32.58 -60.16
CA PRO A 591 7.86 -33.41 -59.00
C PRO A 591 9.21 -33.10 -58.34
N SER A 592 9.89 -32.01 -58.73
CA SER A 592 11.16 -31.57 -58.14
C SER A 592 10.91 -30.62 -56.95
N LEU A 593 11.72 -30.75 -55.89
CA LEU A 593 11.70 -29.81 -54.76
C LEU A 593 12.04 -28.36 -55.18
N LEU A 594 12.82 -28.21 -56.26
CA LEU A 594 13.21 -26.91 -56.82
C LEU A 594 12.04 -26.20 -57.50
N SER A 595 11.09 -26.94 -58.08
CA SER A 595 9.87 -26.40 -58.68
C SER A 595 8.94 -25.76 -57.65
N ALA A 596 8.83 -26.35 -56.46
CA ALA A 596 8.07 -25.76 -55.35
C ALA A 596 8.66 -24.43 -54.89
N LEU A 597 9.99 -24.31 -54.87
CA LEU A 597 10.71 -23.09 -54.45
C LEU A 597 10.59 -21.92 -55.45
N VAL A 598 10.01 -22.13 -56.63
CA VAL A 598 9.74 -21.04 -57.59
C VAL A 598 8.60 -20.13 -57.10
N HIS A 599 7.57 -20.73 -56.49
CA HIS A 599 6.38 -20.02 -56.02
C HIS A 599 6.39 -19.70 -54.52
N HIS A 600 7.42 -20.13 -53.80
CA HIS A 600 7.66 -19.66 -52.43
C HIS A 600 8.12 -18.20 -52.43
N LYS A 601 7.74 -17.48 -51.36
CA LYS A 601 7.97 -16.04 -51.18
C LYS A 601 8.94 -15.78 -50.03
N LEU A 602 10.08 -16.47 -50.00
CA LEU A 602 11.01 -16.44 -48.87
C LEU A 602 11.65 -15.05 -48.70
N LEU A 603 12.13 -14.44 -49.79
CA LEU A 603 12.83 -13.16 -49.79
C LEU A 603 11.94 -12.05 -49.24
N ILE A 604 10.71 -11.94 -49.73
CA ILE A 604 9.76 -10.94 -49.23
C ILE A 604 9.41 -11.22 -47.76
N SER A 605 9.15 -12.47 -47.39
CA SER A 605 8.76 -12.84 -46.02
C SER A 605 9.85 -12.52 -44.99
N VAL A 606 11.11 -12.81 -45.31
CA VAL A 606 12.24 -12.50 -44.41
C VAL A 606 12.51 -11.00 -44.38
N SER A 607 12.52 -10.35 -45.55
CA SER A 607 12.76 -8.90 -45.65
C SER A 607 11.68 -8.09 -44.93
N ALA A 608 10.43 -8.55 -45.01
CA ALA A 608 9.29 -8.00 -44.29
C ALA A 608 9.50 -7.94 -42.79
N VAL A 609 9.81 -9.07 -42.15
CA VAL A 609 9.98 -9.10 -40.70
C VAL A 609 11.22 -8.32 -40.28
N MET A 610 12.31 -8.37 -41.06
CA MET A 610 13.47 -7.52 -40.81
C MET A 610 13.12 -6.03 -40.85
N ILE A 611 12.32 -5.59 -41.82
CA ILE A 611 11.88 -4.20 -41.95
C ILE A 611 10.93 -3.81 -40.81
N ASN A 612 10.03 -4.69 -40.39
CA ASN A 612 9.15 -4.45 -39.24
C ASN A 612 9.97 -4.29 -37.94
N VAL A 613 11.05 -5.06 -37.78
CA VAL A 613 11.97 -4.91 -36.63
C VAL A 613 12.72 -3.58 -36.74
N ILE A 614 13.25 -3.24 -37.92
CA ILE A 614 13.95 -1.97 -38.17
C ILE A 614 13.03 -0.76 -37.93
N SER A 615 11.74 -0.83 -38.29
CA SER A 615 10.79 0.27 -38.07
C SER A 615 10.55 0.54 -36.59
N VAL A 616 10.50 -0.50 -35.76
CA VAL A 616 10.47 -0.36 -34.29
C VAL A 616 11.75 0.29 -33.77
N TRP A 617 12.92 -0.16 -34.23
CA TRP A 617 14.21 0.44 -33.85
C TRP A 617 14.35 1.90 -34.30
N CYS A 618 13.77 2.28 -35.44
CA CYS A 618 13.73 3.67 -35.89
C CYS A 618 12.86 4.53 -34.97
N SER A 619 11.70 4.02 -34.56
CA SER A 619 10.81 4.71 -33.62
C SER A 619 11.48 4.96 -32.27
N ILE A 620 12.09 3.91 -31.69
CA ILE A 620 12.85 3.99 -30.43
C ILE A 620 14.01 4.99 -30.59
N GLY A 621 14.76 4.92 -31.69
CA GLY A 621 15.90 5.80 -31.93
C GLY A 621 15.49 7.27 -32.01
N VAL A 622 14.39 7.60 -32.69
CA VAL A 622 13.89 8.97 -32.77
C VAL A 622 13.43 9.49 -31.41
N PHE A 623 12.67 8.72 -30.64
CA PHE A 623 12.22 9.16 -29.32
C PHE A 623 13.36 9.23 -28.29
N SER A 624 14.36 8.34 -28.40
CA SER A 624 15.60 8.39 -27.62
C SER A 624 16.41 9.67 -27.86
N LEU A 625 16.36 10.26 -29.06
CA LEU A 625 16.98 11.58 -29.31
C LEU A 625 16.28 12.73 -28.56
N PHE A 626 14.99 12.57 -28.25
CA PHE A 626 14.18 13.52 -27.48
C PHE A 626 14.10 13.17 -25.99
N ASP A 627 14.94 12.25 -25.49
CA ASP A 627 14.98 11.83 -24.09
C ASP A 627 13.67 11.18 -23.60
N VAL A 628 12.93 10.56 -24.53
CA VAL A 628 11.71 9.80 -24.23
C VAL A 628 12.05 8.32 -24.32
N HIS A 629 12.18 7.69 -23.16
CA HIS A 629 12.59 6.29 -23.04
C HIS A 629 11.38 5.35 -22.99
N ALA A 630 11.50 4.19 -23.63
CA ALA A 630 10.51 3.12 -23.54
C ALA A 630 10.84 2.17 -22.39
N THR A 631 9.80 1.50 -21.84
CA THR A 631 9.98 0.42 -20.87
C THR A 631 10.26 -0.89 -21.58
N ASP A 632 11.01 -1.79 -20.94
CA ASP A 632 11.35 -3.10 -21.52
C ASP A 632 10.10 -3.91 -21.91
N ASN A 633 9.06 -3.88 -21.07
CA ASN A 633 7.79 -4.55 -21.35
C ASN A 633 7.07 -3.98 -22.57
N ALA A 634 7.07 -2.65 -22.70
CA ALA A 634 6.46 -1.99 -23.85
C ALA A 634 7.19 -2.36 -25.14
N ILE A 635 8.52 -2.49 -25.11
CA ILE A 635 9.34 -2.86 -26.28
C ILE A 635 8.96 -4.26 -26.77
N VAL A 636 8.84 -5.24 -25.87
CA VAL A 636 8.47 -6.62 -26.22
C VAL A 636 7.12 -6.67 -26.93
N VAL A 637 6.10 -6.02 -26.34
CA VAL A 637 4.75 -5.94 -26.93
C VAL A 637 4.76 -5.19 -28.26
N LEU A 638 5.55 -4.11 -28.35
CA LEU A 638 5.66 -3.28 -29.55
C LEU A 638 6.20 -4.09 -30.73
N PHE A 639 7.27 -4.87 -30.56
CA PHE A 639 7.79 -5.74 -31.61
C PHE A 639 6.74 -6.73 -32.12
N PHE A 640 6.00 -7.36 -31.22
CA PHE A 640 4.96 -8.32 -31.59
C PHE A 640 3.83 -7.66 -32.38
N VAL A 641 3.25 -6.57 -31.85
CA VAL A 641 2.11 -5.87 -32.48
C VAL A 641 2.48 -5.33 -33.87
N ILE A 642 3.64 -4.68 -34.00
CA ILE A 642 4.08 -4.11 -35.28
C ILE A 642 4.38 -5.21 -36.28
N THR A 643 4.99 -6.31 -35.85
CA THR A 643 5.23 -7.46 -36.73
C THR A 643 3.92 -8.02 -37.29
N CYS A 644 2.89 -8.21 -36.46
CA CYS A 644 1.57 -8.67 -36.90
C CYS A 644 0.91 -7.70 -37.90
N ILE A 645 0.96 -6.39 -37.63
CA ILE A 645 0.38 -5.37 -38.53
C ILE A 645 1.14 -5.31 -39.86
N GLY A 646 2.48 -5.32 -39.82
CA GLY A 646 3.34 -5.25 -41.01
C GLY A 646 3.11 -6.44 -41.94
N ILE A 647 3.06 -7.66 -41.39
CA ILE A 647 2.78 -8.89 -42.14
C ILE A 647 1.46 -8.79 -42.93
N ASN A 648 0.41 -8.25 -42.34
CA ASN A 648 -0.89 -8.10 -43.01
C ASN A 648 -0.79 -7.27 -44.31
N ARG A 649 0.07 -6.25 -44.35
CA ARG A 649 0.26 -5.37 -45.51
C ARG A 649 0.87 -6.11 -46.70
N ILE A 650 1.85 -6.96 -46.42
CA ILE A 650 2.49 -7.82 -47.42
C ILE A 650 1.50 -8.88 -47.91
N PHE A 651 0.72 -9.46 -47.00
CA PHE A 651 -0.34 -10.39 -47.36
C PHE A 651 -1.34 -9.79 -48.33
N VAL A 652 -1.82 -8.57 -48.05
CA VAL A 652 -2.73 -7.85 -48.97
C VAL A 652 -2.07 -7.68 -50.34
N THR A 653 -0.82 -7.21 -50.39
CA THR A 653 -0.10 -6.96 -51.66
C THR A 653 0.07 -8.23 -52.50
N ILE A 654 0.56 -9.31 -51.88
CA ILE A 654 0.81 -10.58 -52.56
C ILE A 654 -0.51 -11.24 -52.97
N ARG A 655 -1.55 -11.16 -52.15
CA ARG A 655 -2.87 -11.71 -52.50
C ARG A 655 -3.57 -10.91 -53.59
N THR A 656 -3.40 -9.59 -53.63
CA THR A 656 -3.88 -8.77 -54.75
C THR A 656 -3.16 -9.16 -56.04
N PHE A 657 -1.85 -9.41 -55.99
CA PHE A 657 -1.09 -9.92 -57.14
C PHE A 657 -1.61 -11.28 -57.62
N GLN A 658 -1.79 -12.24 -56.69
CA GLN A 658 -2.28 -13.58 -56.99
C GLN A 658 -3.74 -13.59 -57.48
N SER A 659 -4.61 -12.74 -56.92
CA SER A 659 -6.03 -12.66 -57.26
C SER A 659 -6.29 -12.02 -58.62
N ASN A 660 -5.37 -11.18 -59.12
CA ASN A 660 -5.46 -10.60 -60.46
C ASN A 660 -5.25 -11.64 -61.58
N GLY A 661 -5.04 -12.93 -61.23
CA GLY A 661 -5.43 -14.07 -62.04
C GLY A 661 -4.89 -14.07 -63.47
N HIS A 662 -3.57 -14.13 -63.64
CA HIS A 662 -2.97 -14.30 -64.95
C HIS A 662 -1.81 -15.30 -64.95
N CYS A 663 -1.69 -16.01 -66.08
CA CYS A 663 -0.79 -17.12 -66.31
C CYS A 663 0.67 -16.87 -65.89
N TYR A 664 1.17 -17.75 -65.03
CA TYR A 664 2.58 -17.84 -64.66
C TYR A 664 3.37 -18.38 -65.86
N GLY A 665 4.33 -17.61 -66.37
CA GLY A 665 5.34 -18.14 -67.30
C GLY A 665 4.93 -18.28 -68.78
N LEU A 666 4.08 -17.40 -69.34
CA LEU A 666 3.93 -17.38 -70.80
C LEU A 666 5.32 -17.30 -71.48
N PRO A 667 5.69 -18.26 -72.35
CA PRO A 667 6.90 -18.12 -73.15
C PRO A 667 6.66 -16.90 -74.04
N ASN A 668 7.47 -15.85 -73.89
CA ASN A 668 7.34 -14.55 -74.56
C ASN A 668 6.36 -13.51 -73.95
N ILE A 669 6.30 -13.37 -72.62
CA ILE A 669 5.64 -12.21 -72.00
C ILE A 669 6.44 -10.91 -72.27
N SER A 670 5.77 -9.85 -72.73
CA SER A 670 6.44 -8.56 -72.96
C SER A 670 6.76 -7.85 -71.63
N ASP A 671 7.89 -7.15 -71.56
CA ASP A 671 8.26 -6.34 -70.39
C ASP A 671 7.20 -5.28 -70.06
N ARG A 672 6.48 -4.78 -71.08
CA ARG A 672 5.36 -3.85 -70.92
C ARG A 672 4.20 -4.48 -70.15
N GLU A 673 3.88 -5.74 -70.45
CA GLU A 673 2.82 -6.49 -69.78
C GLU A 673 3.19 -6.83 -68.33
N ILE A 674 4.43 -7.25 -68.07
CA ILE A 674 4.96 -7.46 -66.71
C ILE A 674 4.81 -6.18 -65.88
N ASN A 675 5.31 -5.05 -66.41
CA ASN A 675 5.29 -3.78 -65.69
C ASN A 675 3.85 -3.29 -65.47
N HIS A 676 2.95 -3.48 -66.43
CA HIS A 676 1.54 -3.13 -66.28
C HIS A 676 0.87 -3.90 -65.14
N ARG A 677 1.12 -5.22 -65.02
CA ARG A 677 0.56 -6.05 -63.94
C ARG A 677 1.08 -5.68 -62.56
N ILE A 678 2.39 -5.42 -62.44
CA ILE A 678 2.99 -4.96 -61.19
C ILE A 678 2.40 -3.59 -60.81
N THR A 679 2.26 -2.69 -61.79
CA THR A 679 1.67 -1.36 -61.60
C THR A 679 0.22 -1.44 -61.14
N ASP A 680 -0.63 -2.24 -61.79
CA ASP A 680 -2.05 -2.41 -61.40
C ASP A 680 -2.18 -2.98 -59.98
N THR A 681 -1.29 -3.93 -59.62
CA THR A 681 -1.26 -4.48 -58.25
C THR A 681 -0.91 -3.39 -57.22
N MET A 682 0.16 -2.63 -57.45
CA MET A 682 0.58 -1.55 -56.56
C MET A 682 -0.47 -0.44 -56.46
N ARG A 683 -1.11 -0.08 -57.59
CA ARG A 683 -2.18 0.91 -57.66
C ARG A 683 -3.35 0.57 -56.72
N ARG A 684 -3.71 -0.71 -56.62
CA ARG A 684 -4.81 -1.19 -55.76
C ARG A 684 -4.41 -1.44 -54.31
N SER A 685 -3.18 -1.89 -54.05
CA SER A 685 -2.75 -2.25 -52.70
C SER A 685 -2.33 -1.06 -51.85
N ILE A 686 -1.66 -0.05 -52.44
CA ILE A 686 -1.13 1.12 -51.72
C ILE A 686 -2.23 1.87 -50.96
N PRO A 687 -3.41 2.18 -51.55
CA PRO A 687 -4.43 2.94 -50.84
C PRO A 687 -4.99 2.23 -49.61
N ILE A 688 -5.18 0.91 -49.71
CA ILE A 688 -5.68 0.07 -48.60
C ILE A 688 -4.67 0.10 -47.45
N VAL A 689 -3.38 -0.11 -47.76
CA VAL A 689 -2.32 -0.13 -46.76
C VAL A 689 -2.13 1.24 -46.12
N LEU A 690 -2.08 2.32 -46.91
CA LEU A 690 -1.86 3.67 -46.40
C LEU A 690 -3.02 4.10 -45.49
N THR A 691 -4.26 3.91 -45.91
CA THR A 691 -5.45 4.33 -45.15
C THR A 691 -5.54 3.60 -43.82
N ASN A 692 -5.37 2.27 -43.83
CA ASN A 692 -5.38 1.48 -42.59
C ASN A 692 -4.25 1.90 -41.64
N SER A 693 -3.05 2.14 -42.17
CA SER A 693 -1.90 2.53 -41.37
C SER A 693 -2.04 3.91 -40.75
N LEU A 694 -2.58 4.87 -41.50
CA LEU A 694 -2.84 6.22 -41.02
C LEU A 694 -3.89 6.21 -39.91
N ILE A 695 -4.98 5.43 -40.06
CA ILE A 695 -6.01 5.27 -39.02
C ILE A 695 -5.41 4.65 -37.76
N CYS A 696 -4.64 3.57 -37.88
CA CYS A 696 -4.00 2.97 -36.71
C CYS A 696 -3.03 3.94 -36.03
N SER A 697 -2.17 4.61 -36.81
CA SER A 697 -1.18 5.56 -36.29
C SER A 697 -1.84 6.74 -35.58
N THR A 698 -2.88 7.34 -36.16
CA THR A 698 -3.61 8.45 -35.52
C THR A 698 -4.29 8.00 -34.23
N CYS A 699 -4.92 6.83 -34.19
CA CYS A 699 -5.48 6.27 -32.96
C CYS A 699 -4.42 6.12 -31.85
N PHE A 700 -3.24 5.61 -32.17
CA PHE A 700 -2.14 5.48 -31.21
C PHE A 700 -1.60 6.85 -30.76
N PHE A 701 -1.46 7.83 -31.65
CA PHE A 701 -1.06 9.18 -31.26
C PHE A 701 -2.09 9.92 -30.42
N LEU A 702 -3.38 9.69 -30.67
CA LEU A 702 -4.47 10.21 -29.84
C LEU A 702 -4.38 9.63 -28.41
N ALA A 703 -4.19 8.32 -28.28
CA ALA A 703 -4.00 7.67 -26.98
C ALA A 703 -2.71 8.10 -26.27
N GLY A 704 -1.63 8.31 -27.04
CA GLY A 704 -0.33 8.79 -26.57
C GLY A 704 -0.31 10.28 -26.19
N GLY A 705 -1.45 10.97 -26.20
CA GLY A 705 -1.55 12.32 -25.66
C GLY A 705 -0.88 13.41 -26.50
N VAL A 706 -0.78 13.23 -27.83
CA VAL A 706 -0.39 14.35 -28.72
C VAL A 706 -1.39 15.52 -28.60
N PRO A 707 -2.71 15.29 -28.47
CA PRO A 707 -3.64 16.29 -27.95
C PRO A 707 -3.66 16.27 -26.41
N PRO A 708 -3.51 17.42 -25.72
CA PRO A 708 -3.44 17.47 -24.25
C PRO A 708 -4.76 17.09 -23.54
N TYR A 709 -5.87 16.97 -24.27
CA TYR A 709 -7.21 16.74 -23.70
C TYR A 709 -7.63 15.26 -23.70
N VAL A 710 -6.87 14.35 -24.32
CA VAL A 710 -7.23 12.92 -24.50
C VAL A 710 -6.14 11.97 -23.98
N SER A 711 -5.06 12.50 -23.39
CA SER A 711 -3.92 11.69 -22.94
C SER A 711 -4.28 10.73 -21.82
N VAL A 712 -3.84 9.48 -21.93
CA VAL A 712 -3.81 8.55 -20.80
C VAL A 712 -2.80 9.05 -19.78
N SER A 713 -3.19 9.15 -18.50
CA SER A 713 -2.34 9.65 -17.43
C SER A 713 -1.23 8.68 -17.00
N MET A 714 -1.30 7.42 -17.42
CA MET A 714 -0.33 6.38 -17.08
C MET A 714 0.86 6.42 -18.06
N PRO A 715 2.08 6.79 -17.60
CA PRO A 715 3.23 7.03 -18.48
C PRO A 715 3.60 5.82 -19.35
N ALA A 716 3.54 4.60 -18.82
CA ALA A 716 3.89 3.41 -19.59
C ALA A 716 3.02 3.22 -20.85
N VAL A 717 1.71 3.46 -20.76
CA VAL A 717 0.78 3.36 -21.89
C VAL A 717 0.94 4.53 -22.84
N GLU A 718 1.13 5.74 -22.30
CA GLU A 718 1.36 6.95 -23.09
C GLU A 718 2.62 6.81 -23.98
N VAL A 719 3.73 6.40 -23.37
CA VAL A 719 5.01 6.17 -24.06
C VAL A 719 4.88 5.04 -25.07
N PHE A 720 4.26 3.91 -24.70
CA PHE A 720 4.01 2.81 -25.63
C PHE A 720 3.22 3.28 -26.86
N ALA A 721 2.13 4.02 -26.65
CA ALA A 721 1.26 4.47 -27.74
C ALA A 721 1.98 5.44 -28.69
N ARG A 722 2.82 6.36 -28.17
CA ARG A 722 3.66 7.23 -29.00
C ARG A 722 4.64 6.42 -29.87
N HIS A 723 5.33 5.46 -29.27
CA HIS A 723 6.27 4.59 -29.98
C HIS A 723 5.59 3.72 -31.03
N ALA A 724 4.42 3.16 -30.72
CA ALA A 724 3.61 2.37 -31.65
C ALA A 724 3.12 3.21 -32.83
N GLY A 725 2.57 4.41 -32.57
CA GLY A 725 2.09 5.32 -33.60
C GLY A 725 3.17 5.69 -34.62
N LEU A 726 4.38 6.00 -34.14
CA LEU A 726 5.52 6.33 -35.00
C LEU A 726 6.12 5.10 -35.70
N ALA A 727 6.20 3.96 -35.02
CA ALA A 727 6.68 2.71 -35.62
C ALA A 727 5.80 2.29 -36.81
N ILE A 728 4.47 2.43 -36.70
CA ILE A 728 3.53 2.16 -37.79
C ILE A 728 3.80 3.06 -39.00
N LEU A 729 4.12 4.35 -38.79
CA LEU A 729 4.45 5.28 -39.87
C LEU A 729 5.76 4.91 -40.55
N PHE A 730 6.81 4.59 -39.79
CA PHE A 730 8.07 4.11 -40.36
C PHE A 730 7.88 2.81 -41.12
N ASP A 731 7.08 1.89 -40.57
CA ASP A 731 6.75 0.63 -41.24
C ASP A 731 6.04 0.88 -42.57
N THR A 732 5.12 1.85 -42.63
CA THR A 732 4.44 2.22 -43.88
C THR A 732 5.39 2.90 -44.86
N ALA A 733 6.29 3.75 -44.37
CA ALA A 733 7.32 4.38 -45.21
C ALA A 733 8.27 3.33 -45.80
N PHE A 734 8.77 2.38 -45.01
CA PHE A 734 9.64 1.31 -45.50
C PHE A 734 8.90 0.28 -46.36
N TYR A 735 7.60 0.07 -46.13
CA TYR A 735 6.76 -0.68 -47.07
C TYR A 735 6.80 -0.04 -48.46
N LEU A 736 6.60 1.29 -48.54
CA LEU A 736 6.64 2.02 -49.81
C LEU A 736 8.05 2.09 -50.43
N LEU A 737 9.09 2.27 -49.62
CA LEU A 737 10.46 2.52 -50.08
C LEU A 737 11.29 1.26 -50.31
N VAL A 738 11.00 0.16 -49.60
CA VAL A 738 11.83 -1.06 -49.62
C VAL A 738 11.03 -2.29 -50.03
N ILE A 739 9.86 -2.54 -49.42
CA ILE A 739 9.07 -3.74 -49.73
C ILE A 739 8.49 -3.71 -51.14
N LEU A 740 7.92 -2.59 -51.59
CA LEU A 740 7.36 -2.51 -52.95
C LEU A 740 8.41 -2.72 -54.06
N PRO A 741 9.61 -2.11 -54.01
CA PRO A 741 10.69 -2.47 -54.93
C PRO A 741 11.11 -3.95 -54.87
N LEU A 742 11.20 -4.53 -53.67
CA LEU A 742 11.51 -5.96 -53.52
C LEU A 742 10.39 -6.86 -54.07
N PHE A 743 9.13 -6.45 -53.89
CA PHE A 743 7.97 -7.11 -54.47
C PHE A 743 7.99 -7.05 -56.00
N GLN A 744 8.36 -5.91 -56.60
CA GLN A 744 8.55 -5.84 -58.05
C GLN A 744 9.60 -6.86 -58.53
N TYR A 745 10.74 -6.93 -57.86
CA TYR A 745 11.80 -7.87 -58.20
C TYR A 745 11.32 -9.33 -58.13
N ASP A 746 10.67 -9.69 -57.02
CA ASP A 746 10.14 -11.03 -56.79
C ASP A 746 8.99 -11.39 -57.75
N ALA A 747 8.06 -10.47 -58.01
CA ALA A 747 6.99 -10.65 -58.98
C ALA A 747 7.53 -10.86 -60.40
N ARG A 748 8.57 -10.10 -60.79
CA ARG A 748 9.24 -10.29 -62.09
C ARG A 748 9.95 -11.64 -62.17
N ARG A 749 10.60 -12.07 -61.08
CA ARG A 749 11.25 -13.39 -61.01
C ARG A 749 10.25 -14.53 -61.15
N GLU A 750 9.13 -14.45 -60.43
CA GLU A 750 8.06 -15.44 -60.48
C GLU A 750 7.40 -15.51 -61.87
N MET A 751 7.12 -14.36 -62.50
CA MET A 751 6.55 -14.34 -63.86
C MET A 751 7.48 -14.93 -64.93
N LEU A 752 8.81 -14.89 -64.70
CA LEU A 752 9.81 -15.53 -65.55
C LEU A 752 10.04 -17.02 -65.20
N GLY A 753 9.40 -17.55 -64.15
CA GLY A 753 9.51 -18.96 -63.75
C GLY A 753 10.87 -19.33 -63.13
N LYS A 754 11.61 -18.37 -62.55
CA LYS A 754 12.93 -18.61 -61.94
C LYS A 754 12.85 -18.89 -60.45
N CYS A 755 13.70 -19.79 -59.95
CA CYS A 755 13.78 -20.14 -58.52
C CYS A 755 14.49 -19.06 -57.66
N GLU A 756 14.14 -18.99 -56.37
CA GLU A 756 14.59 -17.98 -55.40
C GLU A 756 16.02 -18.13 -54.97
N ILE A 757 16.32 -19.34 -54.52
CA ILE A 757 17.61 -19.70 -53.96
C ILE A 757 18.58 -20.01 -55.11
N TRP A 758 18.05 -20.48 -56.25
CA TRP A 758 18.83 -20.87 -57.43
C TRP A 758 18.32 -20.17 -58.70
N PRO A 759 18.78 -18.94 -59.01
CA PRO A 759 18.27 -18.14 -60.12
C PRO A 759 18.50 -18.75 -61.52
N TRP A 760 19.39 -19.73 -61.63
CA TRP A 760 19.70 -20.43 -62.87
C TRP A 760 18.73 -21.59 -63.20
N TYR A 761 17.85 -21.97 -62.26
CA TYR A 761 16.82 -22.97 -62.50
C TYR A 761 15.54 -22.26 -62.96
N GLU A 762 15.00 -22.71 -64.10
CA GLU A 762 13.80 -22.19 -64.74
C GLU A 762 12.85 -23.35 -65.05
N ILE A 763 11.55 -23.12 -64.86
CA ILE A 763 10.49 -24.09 -65.16
C ILE A 763 10.46 -24.38 -66.67
N SER A 764 10.10 -25.60 -67.10
CA SER A 764 10.00 -25.93 -68.52
C SER A 764 8.86 -25.15 -69.22
N ASP A 765 9.07 -24.73 -70.47
CA ASP A 765 8.08 -23.91 -71.20
C ASP A 765 6.72 -24.62 -71.39
N ASN A 766 6.72 -25.95 -71.52
CA ASN A 766 5.51 -26.77 -71.59
C ASN A 766 4.71 -26.69 -70.27
N THR A 767 5.42 -26.81 -69.14
CA THR A 767 4.80 -26.70 -67.81
C THR A 767 4.19 -25.31 -67.60
N LYS A 768 4.86 -24.25 -68.09
CA LYS A 768 4.33 -22.88 -67.99
C LYS A 768 3.03 -22.69 -68.81
N THR A 769 2.94 -23.29 -70.00
CA THR A 769 1.72 -23.25 -70.81
C THR A 769 0.57 -24.05 -70.19
N ASP A 770 0.86 -25.20 -69.56
CA ASP A 770 -0.15 -26.02 -68.89
C ASP A 770 -0.76 -25.32 -67.68
N ILE A 771 0.06 -24.65 -66.86
CA ILE A 771 -0.41 -23.83 -65.74
C ILE A 771 -1.34 -22.71 -66.24
N CYS A 772 -0.98 -22.08 -67.37
CA CYS A 772 -1.80 -21.04 -67.97
C CYS A 772 -3.18 -21.53 -68.40
N MET A 773 -3.23 -22.71 -69.03
CA MET A 773 -4.49 -23.34 -69.44
C MET A 773 -5.35 -23.72 -68.23
N GLN A 774 -4.76 -24.32 -67.19
CA GLN A 774 -5.48 -24.70 -65.96
C GLN A 774 -6.06 -23.49 -65.20
N VAL A 775 -5.34 -22.36 -65.16
CA VAL A 775 -5.85 -21.12 -64.56
C VAL A 775 -7.01 -20.55 -65.39
N SER A 776 -6.93 -20.60 -66.73
CA SER A 776 -7.99 -20.12 -67.62
C SER A 776 -9.27 -20.96 -67.54
N GLU A 777 -9.15 -22.26 -67.27
CA GLU A 777 -10.26 -23.20 -67.10
C GLU A 777 -10.88 -23.17 -65.69
N GLY A 778 -10.28 -22.43 -64.74
CA GLY A 778 -10.78 -22.33 -63.36
C GLY A 778 -10.63 -23.61 -62.52
N THR A 779 -9.79 -24.55 -62.96
CA THR A 779 -9.50 -25.80 -62.23
C THR A 779 -8.52 -25.59 -61.08
N LEU A 780 -7.66 -24.57 -61.17
CA LEU A 780 -6.74 -24.17 -60.11
C LEU A 780 -7.45 -23.28 -59.07
N ARG A 781 -8.04 -23.90 -58.04
CA ARG A 781 -8.79 -23.18 -56.99
C ARG A 781 -7.86 -22.63 -55.91
N SER A 782 -7.87 -21.32 -55.75
CA SER A 782 -7.21 -20.65 -54.62
C SER A 782 -8.05 -20.82 -53.33
N PRO A 783 -7.46 -20.70 -52.13
CA PRO A 783 -8.23 -20.65 -50.88
C PRO A 783 -9.29 -19.53 -50.85
N VAL A 784 -9.09 -18.46 -51.61
CA VAL A 784 -10.05 -17.36 -51.77
C VAL A 784 -11.29 -17.83 -52.53
N ASP A 785 -11.13 -18.71 -53.52
CA ASP A 785 -12.26 -19.29 -54.26
C ASP A 785 -13.09 -20.20 -53.38
N TRP A 786 -12.46 -20.93 -52.44
CA TRP A 786 -13.19 -21.68 -51.43
C TRP A 786 -14.05 -20.77 -50.54
N PHE A 787 -13.53 -19.62 -50.10
CA PHE A 787 -14.34 -18.65 -49.35
C PHE A 787 -15.51 -18.11 -50.20
N LYS A 788 -15.25 -17.74 -51.47
CA LYS A 788 -16.28 -17.21 -52.39
C LYS A 788 -17.37 -18.23 -52.72
N ILE A 789 -17.01 -19.50 -52.90
CA ILE A 789 -17.93 -20.56 -53.34
C ILE A 789 -18.67 -21.21 -52.17
N ALA A 790 -17.99 -21.42 -51.04
CA ALA A 790 -18.56 -22.14 -49.89
C ALA A 790 -19.07 -21.22 -48.78
N ILE A 791 -18.23 -20.31 -48.27
CA ILE A 791 -18.54 -19.53 -47.06
C ILE A 791 -19.44 -18.32 -47.37
N ALA A 792 -19.09 -17.52 -48.37
CA ALA A 792 -19.82 -16.30 -48.70
C ALA A 792 -21.32 -16.54 -48.99
N PRO A 793 -21.73 -17.51 -49.82
CA PRO A 793 -23.16 -17.79 -50.05
C PRO A 793 -23.86 -18.34 -48.81
N LEU A 794 -23.17 -19.13 -47.97
CA LEU A 794 -23.71 -19.61 -46.70
C LEU A 794 -24.02 -18.45 -45.75
N LEU A 795 -23.08 -17.51 -45.59
CA LEU A 795 -23.19 -16.37 -44.68
C LEU A 795 -24.20 -15.33 -45.19
N LEU A 796 -24.30 -15.15 -46.51
CA LEU A 796 -25.25 -14.24 -47.15
C LEU A 796 -26.67 -14.83 -47.26
N TYR A 797 -26.86 -16.13 -46.99
CA TYR A 797 -28.16 -16.79 -46.98
C TYR A 797 -29.11 -16.13 -45.97
N ARG A 798 -30.40 -15.98 -46.34
CA ARG A 798 -31.37 -15.14 -45.62
C ARG A 798 -31.52 -15.53 -44.15
N VAL A 799 -31.61 -16.83 -43.86
CA VAL A 799 -31.75 -17.35 -42.49
C VAL A 799 -30.45 -17.15 -41.71
N CYS A 800 -29.31 -17.48 -42.32
CA CYS A 800 -28.00 -17.36 -41.68
C CYS A 800 -27.73 -15.90 -41.29
N ARG A 801 -27.99 -14.94 -42.18
CA ARG A 801 -27.83 -13.50 -41.91
C ARG A 801 -28.64 -13.02 -40.70
N VAL A 802 -29.90 -13.44 -40.59
CA VAL A 802 -30.75 -13.08 -39.43
C VAL A 802 -30.21 -13.73 -38.16
N CYS A 803 -29.83 -15.01 -38.20
CA CYS A 803 -29.20 -15.70 -37.07
C CYS A 803 -27.90 -15.01 -36.64
N THR A 804 -27.04 -14.61 -37.58
CA THR A 804 -25.80 -13.89 -37.30
C THR A 804 -26.07 -12.58 -36.57
N ILE A 805 -27.01 -11.75 -37.04
CA ILE A 805 -27.38 -10.50 -36.37
C ILE A 805 -27.90 -10.77 -34.95
N ILE A 806 -28.74 -11.78 -34.76
CA ILE A 806 -29.27 -12.15 -33.43
C ILE A 806 -28.12 -12.56 -32.51
N VAL A 807 -27.21 -13.43 -32.96
CA VAL A 807 -26.08 -13.91 -32.15
C VAL A 807 -25.13 -12.77 -31.77
N PHE A 808 -24.77 -11.90 -32.73
CA PHE A 808 -23.90 -10.75 -32.44
C PHE A 808 -24.60 -9.71 -31.54
N SER A 809 -25.90 -9.48 -31.71
CA SER A 809 -26.65 -8.56 -30.83
C SER A 809 -26.79 -9.12 -29.42
N PHE A 810 -27.05 -10.43 -29.29
CA PHE A 810 -27.12 -11.12 -28.01
C PHE A 810 -25.78 -11.11 -27.29
N THR A 811 -24.69 -11.45 -27.99
CA THR A 811 -23.33 -11.41 -27.42
C THR A 811 -22.93 -10.00 -27.02
N LEU A 812 -23.22 -8.98 -27.83
CA LEU A 812 -23.01 -7.57 -27.46
C LEU A 812 -23.79 -7.19 -26.19
N ALA A 813 -25.07 -7.56 -26.11
CA ALA A 813 -25.91 -7.29 -24.94
C ALA A 813 -25.38 -7.99 -23.69
N CYS A 814 -24.95 -9.26 -23.81
CA CYS A 814 -24.29 -9.98 -22.74
C CYS A 814 -22.98 -9.29 -22.32
N SER A 815 -22.10 -8.94 -23.27
CA SER A 815 -20.85 -8.25 -22.99
C SER A 815 -21.08 -6.94 -22.25
N LEU A 816 -22.04 -6.11 -22.68
CA LEU A 816 -22.43 -4.88 -21.99
C LEU A 816 -22.91 -5.15 -20.55
N PHE A 817 -23.74 -6.18 -20.36
CA PHE A 817 -24.19 -6.58 -19.02
C PHE A 817 -23.02 -7.01 -18.12
N TRP A 818 -22.07 -7.80 -18.65
CA TRP A 818 -20.91 -8.27 -17.88
C TRP A 818 -19.91 -7.15 -17.57
N THR A 819 -19.75 -6.14 -18.43
CA THR A 819 -18.87 -4.99 -18.12
C THR A 819 -19.30 -4.22 -16.87
N LEU A 820 -20.58 -4.27 -16.48
CA LEU A 820 -21.07 -3.65 -15.24
C LEU A 820 -20.55 -4.36 -13.96
N LYS A 821 -20.12 -5.62 -14.09
CA LYS A 821 -19.58 -6.42 -12.97
C LYS A 821 -18.05 -6.47 -12.96
N LEU A 822 -17.38 -5.71 -13.83
CA LEU A 822 -15.92 -5.69 -13.87
C LEU A 822 -15.39 -5.03 -12.59
N GLU A 823 -14.57 -5.76 -11.83
CA GLU A 823 -13.85 -5.22 -10.69
C GLU A 823 -12.67 -4.36 -11.17
N TYR A 824 -12.43 -3.25 -10.48
CA TYR A 824 -11.36 -2.31 -10.81
C TYR A 824 -10.19 -2.51 -9.85
N GLY A 825 -8.98 -2.50 -10.40
CA GLY A 825 -7.75 -2.63 -9.62
C GLY A 825 -6.90 -3.77 -10.15
N PHE A 826 -5.59 -3.61 -9.98
CA PHE A 826 -4.62 -4.64 -10.27
C PHE A 826 -4.22 -5.29 -8.95
N ASP A 827 -4.64 -6.54 -8.74
CA ASP A 827 -4.18 -7.31 -7.59
C ASP A 827 -2.67 -7.55 -7.75
N GLN A 828 -1.91 -7.11 -6.75
CA GLN A 828 -0.45 -7.20 -6.74
C GLN A 828 0.04 -8.65 -6.91
N THR A 829 -0.75 -9.64 -6.45
CA THR A 829 -0.40 -11.06 -6.59
C THR A 829 -0.44 -11.56 -8.04
N MET A 830 -1.11 -10.83 -8.95
CA MET A 830 -1.14 -11.15 -10.38
C MET A 830 0.12 -10.69 -11.12
N ALA A 831 0.93 -9.81 -10.52
CA ALA A 831 2.16 -9.32 -11.12
C ALA A 831 3.28 -10.37 -11.16
N PHE A 832 3.21 -11.36 -10.27
CA PHE A 832 4.26 -12.34 -10.06
C PHE A 832 3.85 -13.72 -10.58
N SER A 833 4.84 -14.54 -10.91
CA SER A 833 4.62 -15.96 -11.23
C SER A 833 3.98 -16.69 -10.04
N LYS A 834 3.15 -17.70 -10.32
CA LYS A 834 2.54 -18.57 -9.29
C LYS A 834 3.60 -19.31 -8.46
N GLU A 835 4.79 -19.52 -9.00
CA GLU A 835 5.91 -20.18 -8.33
C GLU A 835 6.79 -19.22 -7.51
N SER A 836 6.60 -17.90 -7.65
CA SER A 836 7.40 -16.91 -6.92
C SER A 836 7.14 -16.97 -5.41
N TYR A 837 8.20 -16.82 -4.60
CA TYR A 837 8.09 -16.77 -3.14
C TYR A 837 7.30 -15.55 -2.66
N LEU A 838 7.33 -14.44 -3.42
CA LEU A 838 6.56 -13.23 -3.12
C LEU A 838 5.05 -13.48 -3.18
N THR A 839 4.58 -14.31 -4.12
CA THR A 839 3.15 -14.66 -4.23
C THR A 839 2.64 -15.30 -2.93
N ASN A 840 3.44 -16.16 -2.30
CA ASN A 840 3.10 -16.75 -1.01
C ASN A 840 3.22 -15.75 0.14
N HIS A 841 4.23 -14.86 0.09
CA HIS A 841 4.39 -13.81 1.08
C HIS A 841 3.20 -12.83 1.09
N PHE A 842 2.77 -12.31 -0.07
CA PHE A 842 1.60 -11.41 -0.17
C PHE A 842 0.29 -12.10 0.26
N LYS A 843 0.12 -13.38 -0.04
CA LYS A 843 -1.03 -14.15 0.47
C LYS A 843 -1.01 -14.27 1.99
N ASN A 844 0.17 -14.50 2.58
CA ASN A 844 0.32 -14.50 4.04
C ASN A 844 0.06 -13.12 4.63
N MET A 845 0.60 -12.06 4.02
CA MET A 845 0.36 -10.67 4.42
C MET A 845 -1.15 -10.36 4.48
N ASN A 846 -1.88 -10.63 3.39
CA ASN A 846 -3.32 -10.38 3.30
C ASN A 846 -4.16 -11.19 4.30
N LYS A 847 -3.64 -12.34 4.79
CA LYS A 847 -4.33 -13.21 5.74
C LYS A 847 -3.99 -12.90 7.20
N VAL A 848 -2.77 -12.45 7.47
CA VAL A 848 -2.17 -12.42 8.81
C VAL A 848 -2.08 -11.00 9.37
N LEU A 849 -1.86 -10.01 8.51
CA LEU A 849 -1.64 -8.63 8.91
C LEU A 849 -2.98 -8.01 9.37
N ASN A 850 -3.05 -7.65 10.65
CA ASN A 850 -4.26 -7.04 11.23
C ASN A 850 -4.32 -5.52 10.98
N THR A 851 -3.20 -4.91 10.62
CA THR A 851 -3.05 -3.45 10.42
C THR A 851 -2.61 -3.14 8.99
N GLY A 852 -3.18 -2.11 8.38
CA GLY A 852 -2.76 -1.63 7.06
C GLY A 852 -1.45 -0.81 7.09
N PRO A 853 -1.06 -0.23 5.95
CA PRO A 853 0.03 0.74 5.89
C PRO A 853 -0.31 2.01 6.70
N GLN A 854 0.73 2.68 7.20
CA GLN A 854 0.59 3.91 7.96
C GLN A 854 0.13 5.07 7.05
N VAL A 855 -0.71 5.94 7.60
CA VAL A 855 -1.22 7.15 6.92
C VAL A 855 -0.70 8.39 7.65
N PHE A 856 -0.04 9.27 6.90
CA PHE A 856 0.46 10.53 7.43
C PHE A 856 -0.44 11.68 7.00
N PHE A 857 -1.10 12.33 7.97
CA PHE A 857 -1.87 13.56 7.71
C PHE A 857 -0.94 14.77 7.83
N ILE A 858 -0.46 15.25 6.68
CA ILE A 858 0.52 16.33 6.60
C ILE A 858 -0.21 17.67 6.56
N VAL A 859 0.13 18.57 7.48
CA VAL A 859 -0.38 19.94 7.48
C VAL A 859 0.66 20.86 6.82
N GLN A 860 0.32 21.42 5.67
CA GLN A 860 1.21 22.31 4.90
C GLN A 860 0.97 23.78 5.27
N GLY A 861 2.03 24.59 5.24
CA GLY A 861 1.97 26.04 5.38
C GLY A 861 2.72 26.60 6.60
N ASN A 862 2.85 27.93 6.65
CA ASN A 862 3.49 28.61 7.78
C ASN A 862 2.47 28.79 8.92
N ILE A 863 2.46 27.84 9.85
CA ILE A 863 1.52 27.80 10.98
C ILE A 863 2.22 28.29 12.24
N GLN A 864 1.58 29.24 12.92
CA GLN A 864 2.07 29.79 14.18
C GLN A 864 1.67 28.90 15.37
N TRP A 865 2.40 27.79 15.55
CA TRP A 865 2.12 26.80 16.61
C TRP A 865 2.18 27.34 18.05
N HIS A 866 2.72 28.54 18.26
CA HIS A 866 2.78 29.17 19.59
C HIS A 866 1.43 29.76 20.04
N GLU A 867 0.47 29.97 19.12
CA GLU A 867 -0.84 30.52 19.48
C GLU A 867 -1.80 29.44 19.99
N PRO A 868 -2.39 29.58 21.20
CA PRO A 868 -3.33 28.59 21.74
C PRO A 868 -4.56 28.38 20.85
N LYS A 869 -5.04 29.44 20.18
CA LYS A 869 -6.19 29.34 19.25
C LYS A 869 -5.92 28.40 18.08
N ILE A 870 -4.66 28.34 17.60
CA ILE A 870 -4.25 27.45 16.53
C ILE A 870 -4.08 26.03 17.09
N GLN A 871 -3.43 25.89 18.24
CA GLN A 871 -3.28 24.59 18.92
C GLN A 871 -4.64 23.90 19.11
N ASN A 872 -5.65 24.64 19.58
CA ASN A 872 -7.01 24.14 19.82
C ASN A 872 -7.69 23.55 18.57
N LYS A 873 -7.30 23.96 17.36
CA LYS A 873 -7.83 23.41 16.10
C LYS A 873 -7.25 22.04 15.74
N PHE A 874 -6.12 21.64 16.34
CA PHE A 874 -5.41 20.41 16.01
C PHE A 874 -5.38 19.39 17.16
N CYS A 875 -5.29 19.86 18.41
CA CYS A 875 -5.17 19.01 19.60
C CYS A 875 -6.46 18.27 19.98
N THR A 876 -6.33 17.29 20.87
CA THR A 876 -7.46 16.48 21.39
C THR A 876 -7.68 16.61 22.90
N LEU A 877 -6.72 17.22 23.61
CA LEU A 877 -6.75 17.38 25.06
C LEU A 877 -7.88 18.30 25.56
N ALA A 878 -8.09 18.31 26.88
CA ALA A 878 -9.02 19.24 27.52
C ALA A 878 -8.71 20.71 27.14
N GLY A 879 -9.72 21.43 26.64
CA GLY A 879 -9.59 22.81 26.17
C GLY A 879 -9.42 22.99 24.66
N CYS A 880 -9.23 21.89 23.91
CA CYS A 880 -9.24 21.89 22.44
C CYS A 880 -10.66 22.03 21.88
N ASP A 881 -10.78 22.42 20.61
CA ASP A 881 -12.07 22.54 19.92
C ASP A 881 -12.69 21.14 19.69
N GLU A 882 -14.00 21.00 19.89
CA GLU A 882 -14.72 19.74 19.66
C GLU A 882 -14.58 19.27 18.21
N ASN A 883 -14.50 20.22 17.27
CA ASN A 883 -14.34 19.96 15.85
C ASN A 883 -12.88 19.99 15.36
N SER A 884 -11.90 19.86 16.27
CA SER A 884 -10.48 19.84 15.94
C SER A 884 -10.14 18.69 14.97
N MET A 885 -9.06 18.87 14.20
CA MET A 885 -8.54 17.85 13.30
C MET A 885 -8.20 16.55 14.05
N GLY A 886 -7.54 16.66 15.20
CA GLY A 886 -7.20 15.52 16.05
C GLY A 886 -8.44 14.79 16.53
N ASN A 887 -9.47 15.52 16.99
CA ASN A 887 -10.70 14.91 17.51
C ASN A 887 -11.45 14.16 16.40
N LYS A 888 -11.51 14.74 15.19
CA LYS A 888 -12.09 14.06 14.02
C LYS A 888 -11.34 12.79 13.65
N ILE A 889 -10.02 12.84 13.49
CA ILE A 889 -9.22 11.68 13.11
C ILE A 889 -9.34 10.57 14.16
N ARG A 890 -9.22 10.92 15.45
CA ARG A 890 -9.36 9.94 16.54
C ARG A 890 -10.77 9.35 16.58
N SER A 891 -11.81 10.17 16.45
CA SER A 891 -13.19 9.66 16.39
C SER A 891 -13.44 8.71 15.22
N LEU A 892 -12.79 8.93 14.06
CA LEU A 892 -12.88 8.04 12.91
C LEU A 892 -12.09 6.76 13.14
N ALA A 893 -10.87 6.82 13.69
CA ALA A 893 -10.03 5.65 13.90
C ALA A 893 -10.65 4.62 14.88
N TYR A 894 -11.37 5.11 15.89
CA TYR A 894 -12.07 4.30 16.88
C TYR A 894 -13.57 4.11 16.58
N ALA A 895 -14.06 4.55 15.41
CA ALA A 895 -15.43 4.29 14.99
C ALA A 895 -15.64 2.81 14.69
N GLU A 896 -16.48 2.14 15.49
CA GLU A 896 -16.85 0.75 15.23
C GLU A 896 -17.68 0.63 13.93
N ASN A 897 -17.14 -0.10 12.96
CA ASN A 897 -17.86 -0.72 11.85
C ASN A 897 -18.71 0.20 10.97
N TYR A 898 -18.15 1.31 10.49
CA TYR A 898 -18.76 2.00 9.35
C TYR A 898 -18.26 1.43 8.02
N GLU A 899 -19.17 0.90 7.19
CA GLU A 899 -18.82 0.44 5.85
C GLU A 899 -18.25 1.61 5.00
N GLY A 900 -16.93 1.62 4.83
CA GLY A 900 -16.19 2.65 4.06
C GLY A 900 -15.17 3.45 4.87
N ASN A 901 -15.12 3.27 6.19
CA ASN A 901 -13.98 3.71 6.97
C ASN A 901 -12.87 2.65 6.93
N TYR A 902 -11.68 3.04 6.50
CA TYR A 902 -10.48 2.20 6.47
C TYR A 902 -9.42 2.66 7.47
N LEU A 903 -9.70 3.73 8.23
CA LEU A 903 -8.82 4.21 9.29
C LEU A 903 -9.13 3.41 10.54
N HIS A 904 -8.15 2.60 10.96
CA HIS A 904 -8.21 1.82 12.18
C HIS A 904 -6.85 1.84 12.88
N GLY A 905 -6.89 1.84 14.20
CA GLY A 905 -5.71 1.78 15.06
C GLY A 905 -5.33 3.12 15.66
N ASP A 906 -4.06 3.19 16.02
CA ASP A 906 -3.46 4.20 16.87
C ASP A 906 -3.31 5.58 16.18
N VAL A 907 -3.70 6.64 16.88
CA VAL A 907 -3.65 8.02 16.37
C VAL A 907 -2.66 8.84 17.19
N ASN A 908 -1.45 8.98 16.65
CA ASN A 908 -0.36 9.72 17.26
C ASN A 908 -0.35 11.19 16.82
N ILE A 909 -0.56 12.10 17.78
CA ILE A 909 -0.56 13.56 17.57
C ILE A 909 0.55 14.16 18.43
N TRP A 910 1.63 14.62 17.79
CA TRP A 910 2.81 15.15 18.49
C TRP A 910 2.49 16.33 19.41
N LEU A 911 1.50 17.16 19.03
CA LEU A 911 1.10 18.34 19.80
C LEU A 911 0.48 17.94 21.15
N ASP A 912 -0.31 16.88 21.19
CA ASP A 912 -0.91 16.40 22.44
C ASP A 912 0.16 15.88 23.39
N SER A 913 1.10 15.07 22.87
CA SER A 913 2.25 14.58 23.65
C SER A 913 3.11 15.73 24.18
N TYR A 914 3.33 16.77 23.37
CA TYR A 914 4.08 17.96 23.79
C TYR A 914 3.36 18.74 24.90
N LEU A 915 2.05 18.99 24.75
CA LEU A 915 1.26 19.71 25.75
C LEU A 915 1.16 18.92 27.08
N GLN A 916 1.06 17.60 27.00
CA GLN A 916 1.09 16.71 28.15
C GLN A 916 2.47 16.70 28.84
N PHE A 917 3.55 16.67 28.05
CA PHE A 917 4.93 16.80 28.57
C PHE A 917 5.16 18.13 29.29
N MET A 918 4.57 19.22 28.79
CA MET A 918 4.64 20.57 29.35
C MET A 918 3.60 20.84 30.46
N HIS A 919 2.81 19.84 30.87
CA HIS A 919 1.70 20.07 31.79
C HIS A 919 2.18 20.64 33.14
N PRO A 920 1.60 21.74 33.65
CA PRO A 920 2.13 22.46 34.81
C PRO A 920 2.08 21.65 36.12
N ARG A 921 1.19 20.66 36.19
CA ARG A 921 1.12 19.71 37.31
C ARG A 921 2.06 18.49 37.17
N GLY A 922 2.65 18.27 36.00
CA GLY A 922 3.57 17.18 35.74
C GLY A 922 4.99 17.44 36.27
N SER A 923 5.81 16.38 36.29
CA SER A 923 7.20 16.38 36.74
C SER A 923 8.22 16.31 35.60
N CYS A 924 7.76 16.36 34.34
CA CYS A 924 8.56 15.99 33.18
C CYS A 924 9.49 17.10 32.65
N CYS A 925 8.98 18.32 32.47
CA CYS A 925 9.77 19.46 32.03
C CYS A 925 10.39 20.19 33.24
N LYS A 926 11.70 19.98 33.50
CA LYS A 926 12.46 20.67 34.57
C LYS A 926 13.61 21.49 33.96
N THR A 927 13.83 22.72 34.46
CA THR A 927 14.85 23.66 33.93
C THR A 927 16.28 23.33 34.36
N ASP A 928 16.48 22.54 35.41
CA ASP A 928 17.81 22.29 36.00
C ASP A 928 18.71 21.37 35.16
N GLY A 929 18.21 20.80 34.04
CA GLY A 929 18.97 19.98 33.09
C GLY A 929 19.56 18.67 33.63
N LYS A 930 19.59 18.50 34.95
CA LYS A 930 20.19 17.37 35.64
C LYS A 930 19.25 16.19 35.81
N HIS A 931 17.93 16.37 35.75
CA HIS A 931 16.94 15.30 35.92
C HIS A 931 15.88 15.40 34.82
N PHE A 932 16.00 14.57 33.79
CA PHE A 932 14.95 14.35 32.79
C PHE A 932 13.89 13.44 33.41
N CYS A 933 12.59 13.80 33.35
CA CYS A 933 11.42 13.08 33.89
C CYS A 933 11.79 11.96 34.88
N GLU A 934 11.63 12.15 36.19
CA GLU A 934 11.96 11.11 37.19
C GLU A 934 11.23 9.77 36.96
N TYR A 935 10.12 9.78 36.21
CA TYR A 935 9.45 8.58 35.70
C TYR A 935 10.40 7.62 34.92
N TYR A 936 11.44 8.16 34.27
CA TYR A 936 12.42 7.39 33.47
C TYR A 936 13.79 7.23 34.13
N ARG A 937 14.00 7.77 35.33
CA ARG A 937 15.33 7.80 35.97
C ARG A 937 15.44 7.11 37.32
N THR A 938 14.32 6.87 38.00
CA THR A 938 14.29 6.07 39.23
C THR A 938 13.55 4.74 39.01
N VAL A 939 13.66 4.20 37.80
CA VAL A 939 13.16 2.88 37.40
C VAL A 939 14.24 2.19 36.59
#